data_AF-A0AAD6XI23-F1
#
_entry.id   AF-A0AAD6XI23-F1
#
_cell.length_a   1.000
_cell.length_b   1.000
_cell.length_c   1.000
_cell.angle_alpha   90.00
_cell.angle_beta   90.00
_cell.angle_gamma   90.00
#
_symmetry.space_group_name_H-M   'P 1'
#
loop_
_entity.id
_entity.type
_entity.pdbx_description
1 polymer ?
#
loop_
_entity_poly.entity_id
_entity_poly.type
_entity_poly.pdbx_seq_one_letter_code
_entity_poly.pdbx_strand_id
1 'polypeptide(L)'
;MIRGPLVDATALDIWVIDQLERLLQNATTNSTLNDQLRSPGTVFFLHLLGLDTTGHSYRPLSREYMQNIQVVDNIVRRTEILLREFYQDEGTLSLHILYSPLMGKPLETAYVFTADHGMSVIGNHGDGHPDNTRTPLVAWGRGIRGPVPDSSPSSHDTYSEPWGLNHLLRRDIDQADLAPLMATLVGMKWPVNSVGVLPDVDPSKPGYLLPREGDESLAKAAQVNAQMIIEHYRVKHELKMAHTVLYKPFGPLEGSGSSHRLSKLYAIERAISEEQWRAARQLSANLIRDGLEGLRYLQTYERMLIKGMATAAYTGWTAYASLFIFRPLDTHKTAYTSRVTINTISFIVLATFWALFAVQRSPWTYYLYIAFPCYFWQQFAVQISPLLRTSASRMQLINYTRILLYSGLIITTLQSMVAAYVHRSIWSLGFLLVGTVWPLTSWTKESRSRLSMPYFWPAACLVAGIFPLLSVDKTEDVLAILAGGFSMIAVGALFSRAALPSAAHVRKPVLRLFIAQGILIASAMVITWSSVYHLKAKSGLPLLNQVTGWIVLAVASALPFVSRVRHASARSKHLMYFLAFGPCFVLLSISVEGLFYVAFSVTLATWIEVERSLRSDLDRSNNSKSTFQYRFQPDDIRIALFFLFFVQVGFFGTGNVASISSFYLSPVYRLIPVFDPFSMAALLIFKIVAPYIILSVAFAALNDALHLPPFSLFLVALTLTDGMTLTFFFNVTDTGSWLEIGQTISFFCVTSMLLLWSAGVCAGGEYLMSDVTSLNPNKRAD
;
A
#
# COMPACT_ATOMS: atom_id res chain seq x y z
N MET A 1 9.43 -27.71 -13.59
CA MET A 1 10.66 -26.92 -13.79
C MET A 1 11.19 -27.21 -15.19
N ILE A 2 10.94 -26.32 -16.14
CA ILE A 2 11.48 -26.40 -17.50
C ILE A 2 12.33 -25.15 -17.70
N ARG A 3 13.64 -25.35 -17.92
CA ARG A 3 14.60 -24.29 -18.25
C ARG A 3 14.61 -24.13 -19.77
N GLY A 4 14.14 -22.99 -20.27
CA GLY A 4 14.15 -22.60 -21.68
C GLY A 4 13.82 -21.10 -21.84
N PRO A 5 14.12 -20.48 -23.00
CA PRO A 5 13.80 -19.07 -23.28
C PRO A 5 12.29 -18.85 -23.13
N LEU A 6 11.87 -17.64 -22.70
CA LEU A 6 10.47 -17.24 -22.44
C LEU A 6 9.48 -18.11 -23.24
N VAL A 7 8.88 -19.10 -22.56
CA VAL A 7 7.89 -19.99 -23.19
C VAL A 7 6.75 -19.10 -23.66
N ASP A 8 6.33 -19.30 -24.91
CA ASP A 8 5.17 -18.62 -25.48
C ASP A 8 3.96 -18.85 -24.57
N ALA A 9 3.47 -17.78 -23.93
CA ALA A 9 2.40 -17.86 -22.93
C ALA A 9 1.11 -18.41 -23.53
N THR A 10 0.91 -18.31 -24.85
CA THR A 10 -0.23 -18.90 -25.55
C THR A 10 -0.27 -20.42 -25.44
N ALA A 11 0.87 -21.08 -25.21
CA ALA A 11 0.93 -22.52 -25.01
C ALA A 11 0.15 -22.98 -23.77
N LEU A 12 -0.01 -22.12 -22.76
CA LEU A 12 -0.83 -22.39 -21.58
C LEU A 12 -2.32 -22.48 -21.96
N ASP A 13 -2.80 -21.59 -22.83
CA ASP A 13 -4.18 -21.57 -23.31
C ASP A 13 -4.46 -22.76 -24.25
N ILE A 14 -3.51 -23.05 -25.15
CA ILE A 14 -3.60 -24.20 -26.08
C ILE A 14 -3.67 -25.51 -25.30
N TRP A 15 -2.90 -25.64 -24.23
CA TRP A 15 -2.95 -26.83 -23.38
C TRP A 15 -4.34 -27.10 -22.80
N VAL A 16 -5.08 -26.05 -22.42
CA VAL A 16 -6.43 -26.19 -21.85
C VAL A 16 -7.41 -26.75 -22.88
N ILE A 17 -7.41 -26.23 -24.11
CA ILE A 17 -8.30 -26.74 -25.16
C ILE A 17 -7.92 -28.17 -25.57
N ASP A 18 -6.62 -28.50 -25.61
CA ASP A 18 -6.14 -29.87 -25.87
C ASP A 18 -6.62 -30.85 -24.79
N GLN A 19 -6.64 -30.43 -23.52
CA GLN A 19 -7.17 -31.28 -22.44
C GLN A 19 -8.68 -31.46 -22.54
N LEU A 20 -9.44 -30.41 -22.92
CA LEU A 20 -10.88 -30.54 -23.13
C LEU A 20 -11.16 -31.53 -24.28
N GLU A 21 -10.47 -31.40 -25.41
CA GLU A 21 -10.66 -32.30 -26.55
C GLU A 21 -10.34 -33.76 -26.16
N ARG A 22 -9.23 -33.99 -25.46
CA ARG A 22 -8.89 -35.33 -24.94
C ARG A 22 -9.93 -35.87 -23.95
N LEU A 23 -10.46 -35.02 -23.07
CA LEU A 23 -11.49 -35.41 -22.10
C LEU A 23 -12.74 -35.92 -22.83
N LEU A 24 -13.23 -35.18 -23.83
CA LEU A 24 -14.41 -35.53 -24.60
C LEU A 24 -14.16 -36.77 -25.49
N GLN A 25 -12.97 -36.88 -26.10
CA GLN A 25 -12.58 -38.08 -26.86
C GLN A 25 -12.53 -39.33 -25.97
N ASN A 26 -11.93 -39.24 -24.79
CA ASN A 26 -11.87 -40.36 -23.84
C ASN A 26 -13.27 -40.82 -23.41
N ALA A 27 -14.23 -39.90 -23.29
CA ALA A 27 -15.61 -40.24 -22.97
C ALA A 27 -16.27 -41.12 -24.06
N THR A 28 -15.86 -41.01 -25.33
CA THR A 28 -16.42 -41.87 -26.41
C THR A 28 -16.08 -43.36 -26.24
N THR A 29 -15.02 -43.68 -25.50
CA THR A 29 -14.57 -45.08 -25.27
C THR A 29 -14.73 -45.53 -23.82
N ASN A 30 -14.97 -44.60 -22.88
CA ASN A 30 -15.20 -44.87 -21.46
C ASN A 30 -16.63 -44.51 -21.07
N SER A 31 -17.49 -45.53 -20.91
CA SER A 31 -18.91 -45.34 -20.59
C SER A 31 -19.13 -44.61 -19.27
N THR A 32 -18.35 -44.93 -18.23
CA THR A 32 -18.45 -44.24 -16.93
C THR A 32 -18.16 -42.76 -17.05
N LEU A 33 -17.13 -42.38 -17.82
CA LEU A 33 -16.81 -40.98 -18.06
C LEU A 33 -17.89 -40.29 -18.89
N ASN A 34 -18.41 -40.94 -19.93
CA ASN A 34 -19.53 -40.42 -20.72
C ASN A 34 -20.77 -40.13 -19.85
N ASP A 35 -21.12 -41.07 -18.95
CA ASP A 35 -22.26 -40.91 -18.04
C ASP A 35 -22.03 -39.76 -17.05
N GLN A 36 -20.80 -39.61 -16.54
CA GLN A 36 -20.42 -38.47 -15.68
C GLN A 36 -20.57 -37.14 -16.42
N LEU A 37 -20.02 -37.02 -17.62
CA LEU A 37 -20.09 -35.77 -18.39
C LEU A 37 -21.51 -35.43 -18.87
N ARG A 38 -22.40 -36.42 -18.98
CA ARG A 38 -23.82 -36.21 -19.33
C ARG A 38 -24.73 -36.09 -18.11
N SER A 39 -24.18 -36.14 -16.90
CA SER A 39 -24.97 -36.01 -15.69
C SER A 39 -25.57 -34.60 -15.57
N PRO A 40 -26.80 -34.45 -15.07
CA PRO A 40 -27.40 -33.15 -14.80
C PRO A 40 -26.49 -32.31 -13.89
N GLY A 41 -26.36 -31.03 -14.21
CA GLY A 41 -25.54 -30.11 -13.42
C GLY A 41 -24.03 -30.15 -13.69
N THR A 42 -23.60 -30.79 -14.78
CA THR A 42 -22.20 -30.79 -15.20
C THR A 42 -21.74 -29.38 -15.59
N VAL A 43 -20.65 -28.90 -14.97
CA VAL A 43 -20.05 -27.59 -15.24
C VAL A 43 -18.61 -27.77 -15.71
N PHE A 44 -18.28 -27.18 -16.86
CA PHE A 44 -16.91 -27.08 -17.36
C PHE A 44 -16.36 -25.70 -17.03
N PHE A 45 -15.19 -25.66 -16.38
CA PHE A 45 -14.48 -24.43 -16.07
C PHE A 45 -13.14 -24.41 -16.80
N LEU A 46 -13.00 -23.49 -17.76
CA LEU A 46 -11.78 -23.31 -18.55
C LEU A 46 -11.12 -22.00 -18.12
N HIS A 47 -9.92 -22.10 -17.58
CA HIS A 47 -9.12 -20.95 -17.15
C HIS A 47 -7.95 -20.74 -18.12
N LEU A 48 -7.92 -19.58 -18.80
CA LEU A 48 -6.96 -19.24 -19.85
C LEU A 48 -5.97 -18.19 -19.33
N LEU A 49 -4.75 -18.61 -18.99
CA LEU A 49 -3.73 -17.80 -18.31
C LEU A 49 -2.81 -17.00 -19.25
N GLY A 50 -2.80 -17.33 -20.55
CA GLY A 50 -1.82 -16.77 -21.49
C GLY A 50 -1.90 -15.25 -21.61
N LEU A 51 -3.12 -14.69 -21.64
CA LEU A 51 -3.32 -13.23 -21.71
C LEU A 51 -2.71 -12.50 -20.52
N ASP A 52 -2.92 -12.97 -19.29
CA ASP A 52 -2.33 -12.35 -18.10
C ASP A 52 -0.79 -12.35 -18.18
N THR A 53 -0.20 -13.52 -18.48
CA THR A 53 1.26 -13.67 -18.59
C THR A 53 1.84 -12.78 -19.70
N THR A 54 1.18 -12.73 -20.86
CA THR A 54 1.59 -11.89 -22.00
C THR A 54 1.45 -10.40 -21.66
N GLY A 55 0.41 -10.02 -20.93
CA GLY A 55 0.17 -8.65 -20.49
C GLY A 55 1.22 -8.12 -19.51
N HIS A 56 1.59 -8.90 -18.49
CA HIS A 56 2.69 -8.54 -17.58
C HIS A 56 4.03 -8.40 -18.32
N SER A 57 4.26 -9.27 -19.30
CA SER A 57 5.55 -9.36 -20.00
C SER A 57 5.72 -8.29 -21.10
N TYR A 58 4.66 -8.03 -21.86
CA TYR A 58 4.72 -7.22 -23.09
C TYR A 58 3.78 -6.01 -23.09
N ARG A 59 2.87 -5.90 -22.11
CA ARG A 59 1.81 -4.88 -21.98
C ARG A 59 0.60 -5.09 -22.92
N PRO A 60 -0.60 -4.60 -22.57
CA PRO A 60 -1.83 -4.91 -23.31
C PRO A 60 -1.91 -4.39 -24.75
N LEU A 61 -1.14 -3.35 -25.10
CA LEU A 61 -1.13 -2.76 -26.45
C LEU A 61 -0.03 -3.36 -27.36
N SER A 62 0.66 -4.41 -26.90
CA SER A 62 1.69 -5.08 -27.68
C SER A 62 1.11 -5.95 -28.79
N ARG A 63 1.93 -6.21 -29.80
CA ARG A 63 1.59 -7.15 -30.86
C ARG A 63 1.37 -8.56 -30.29
N GLU A 64 2.19 -8.95 -29.33
CA GLU A 64 2.13 -10.23 -28.63
C GLU A 64 0.78 -10.41 -27.93
N TYR A 65 0.31 -9.39 -27.20
CA TYR A 65 -0.99 -9.43 -26.53
C TYR A 65 -2.15 -9.56 -27.54
N MET A 66 -2.12 -8.79 -28.62
CA MET A 66 -3.13 -8.88 -29.68
C MET A 66 -3.17 -10.26 -30.36
N GLN A 67 -2.01 -10.88 -30.57
CA GLN A 67 -1.93 -12.26 -31.08
C GLN A 67 -2.52 -13.26 -30.09
N ASN A 68 -2.23 -13.12 -28.80
CA ASN A 68 -2.80 -13.99 -27.77
C ASN A 68 -4.33 -13.84 -27.67
N ILE A 69 -4.90 -12.64 -27.87
CA ILE A 69 -6.36 -12.44 -27.94
C ILE A 69 -6.96 -13.28 -29.08
N GLN A 70 -6.32 -13.30 -30.25
CA GLN A 70 -6.78 -14.10 -31.40
C GLN A 70 -6.76 -15.61 -31.09
N VAL A 71 -5.77 -16.07 -30.32
CA VAL A 71 -5.71 -17.47 -29.85
C VAL A 71 -6.89 -17.77 -28.93
N VAL A 72 -7.18 -16.90 -27.97
CA VAL A 72 -8.32 -17.06 -27.04
C VAL A 72 -9.66 -17.05 -27.80
N ASP A 73 -9.86 -16.16 -28.77
CA ASP A 73 -11.06 -16.15 -29.63
C ASP A 73 -11.25 -17.48 -30.38
N ASN A 74 -10.16 -18.05 -30.89
CA ASN A 74 -10.20 -19.37 -31.53
C ASN A 74 -10.57 -20.47 -30.53
N ILE A 75 -9.99 -20.45 -29.33
CA ILE A 75 -10.30 -21.41 -28.26
C ILE A 75 -11.78 -21.35 -27.88
N VAL A 76 -12.36 -20.16 -27.73
CA VAL A 76 -13.80 -19.99 -27.44
C VAL A 76 -14.65 -20.63 -28.55
N ARG A 77 -14.34 -20.32 -29.82
CA ARG A 77 -15.02 -20.92 -30.98
C ARG A 77 -14.90 -22.45 -31.00
N ARG A 78 -13.70 -22.99 -30.76
CA ARG A 78 -13.44 -24.43 -30.77
C ARG A 78 -14.15 -25.14 -29.61
N THR A 79 -14.20 -24.52 -28.44
CA THR A 79 -14.90 -25.03 -27.26
C THR A 79 -16.39 -25.20 -27.54
N GLU A 80 -17.03 -24.19 -28.15
CA GLU A 80 -18.45 -24.30 -28.53
C GLU A 80 -18.67 -25.46 -29.51
N ILE A 81 -17.84 -25.58 -30.55
CA ILE A 81 -17.95 -26.67 -31.53
C ILE A 81 -17.84 -28.05 -30.85
N LEU A 82 -16.80 -28.25 -30.03
CA LEU A 82 -16.55 -29.52 -29.35
C LEU A 82 -17.71 -29.93 -28.43
N LEU A 83 -18.24 -28.99 -27.64
CA LEU A 83 -19.35 -29.28 -26.73
C LEU A 83 -20.65 -29.55 -27.49
N ARG A 84 -20.92 -28.82 -28.58
CA ARG A 84 -22.10 -29.06 -29.44
C ARG A 84 -22.06 -30.43 -30.10
N GLU A 85 -20.90 -30.82 -30.63
CA GLU A 85 -20.67 -32.15 -31.20
C GLU A 85 -20.85 -33.24 -30.15
N PHE A 86 -20.25 -33.05 -28.96
CA PHE A 86 -20.32 -34.04 -27.89
C PHE A 86 -21.76 -34.25 -27.40
N TYR A 87 -22.52 -33.18 -27.12
CA TYR A 87 -23.89 -33.31 -26.63
C TYR A 87 -24.94 -33.59 -27.71
N GLN A 88 -24.52 -33.69 -28.98
CA GLN A 88 -25.40 -33.99 -30.12
C GLN A 88 -26.54 -32.96 -30.27
N ASP A 89 -26.21 -31.68 -30.17
CA ASP A 89 -27.12 -30.55 -30.46
C ASP A 89 -27.46 -30.43 -31.98
N GLU A 90 -27.34 -31.53 -32.74
CA GLU A 90 -27.40 -31.55 -34.20
C GLU A 90 -28.74 -31.05 -34.76
N GLY A 91 -28.64 -29.94 -35.50
CA GLY A 91 -28.78 -30.01 -36.96
C GLY A 91 -27.38 -30.10 -37.59
N THR A 92 -27.12 -31.23 -38.25
CA THR A 92 -25.96 -31.63 -39.07
C THR A 92 -24.99 -30.53 -39.52
N LEU A 93 -23.71 -30.68 -39.13
CA LEU A 93 -22.57 -29.94 -39.68
C LEU A 93 -22.26 -30.43 -41.12
N SER A 94 -22.97 -29.89 -42.10
CA SER A 94 -22.42 -29.80 -43.46
C SER A 94 -21.58 -28.54 -43.55
N LEU A 95 -20.33 -28.70 -43.98
CA LEU A 95 -19.29 -27.66 -44.12
C LEU A 95 -19.63 -26.56 -45.17
N HIS A 96 -20.91 -26.31 -45.44
CA HIS A 96 -21.39 -25.51 -46.58
C HIS A 96 -22.49 -24.49 -46.27
N ILE A 97 -22.70 -24.12 -45.01
CA ILE A 97 -23.64 -23.03 -44.67
C ILE A 97 -22.91 -21.98 -43.82
N LEU A 98 -22.03 -21.22 -44.47
CA LEU A 98 -21.92 -19.80 -44.15
C LEU A 98 -23.19 -19.15 -44.70
N TYR A 99 -23.95 -18.47 -43.85
CA TYR A 99 -25.19 -17.72 -44.16
C TYR A 99 -26.45 -18.55 -44.44
N SER A 100 -27.14 -19.00 -43.39
CA SER A 100 -28.61 -19.09 -43.41
C SER A 100 -29.19 -19.00 -41.98
N PRO A 101 -30.13 -18.07 -41.71
CA PRO A 101 -30.75 -17.93 -40.40
C PRO A 101 -32.12 -18.63 -40.40
N LEU A 102 -32.21 -19.93 -40.10
CA LEU A 102 -33.49 -20.57 -39.71
C LEU A 102 -33.30 -21.98 -39.13
N MET A 103 -33.80 -22.15 -37.90
CA MET A 103 -34.15 -23.40 -37.20
C MET A 103 -33.06 -24.48 -37.04
N GLY A 104 -32.11 -24.24 -36.13
CA GLY A 104 -31.37 -25.31 -35.44
C GLY A 104 -31.99 -25.57 -34.06
N LYS A 105 -31.92 -26.81 -33.56
CA LYS A 105 -32.34 -27.15 -32.19
C LYS A 105 -31.69 -26.18 -31.17
N PRO A 106 -32.39 -25.85 -30.06
CA PRO A 106 -31.81 -25.03 -29.01
C PRO A 106 -30.57 -25.72 -28.43
N LEU A 107 -29.49 -24.96 -28.23
CA LEU A 107 -28.30 -25.43 -27.52
C LEU A 107 -28.71 -26.05 -26.18
N GLU A 108 -28.16 -27.21 -25.84
CA GLU A 108 -28.35 -27.83 -24.52
C GLU A 108 -27.38 -27.24 -23.49
N THR A 109 -26.28 -26.63 -23.95
CA THR A 109 -25.27 -25.98 -23.11
C THR A 109 -25.53 -24.47 -22.96
N ALA A 110 -25.35 -23.95 -21.74
CA ALA A 110 -25.26 -22.52 -21.45
C ALA A 110 -23.80 -22.12 -21.32
N TYR A 111 -23.41 -21.01 -21.94
CA TYR A 111 -22.05 -20.48 -21.94
C TYR A 111 -22.02 -19.14 -21.22
N VAL A 112 -21.00 -18.96 -20.35
CA VAL A 112 -20.70 -17.69 -19.69
C VAL A 112 -19.20 -17.44 -19.89
N PHE A 113 -18.86 -16.47 -20.72
CA PHE A 113 -17.50 -16.05 -20.99
C PHE A 113 -17.23 -14.72 -20.28
N THR A 114 -16.17 -14.70 -19.48
CA THR A 114 -15.75 -13.50 -18.74
C THR A 114 -14.27 -13.56 -18.39
N ALA A 115 -13.78 -12.53 -17.71
CA ALA A 115 -12.45 -12.48 -17.12
C ALA A 115 -12.56 -12.21 -15.60
N ASP A 116 -11.56 -12.65 -14.85
CA ASP A 116 -11.42 -12.37 -13.43
C ASP A 116 -10.93 -10.93 -13.16
N HIS A 117 -10.18 -10.33 -14.08
CA HIS A 117 -9.82 -8.92 -14.06
C HIS A 117 -9.52 -8.36 -15.46
N GLY A 118 -9.44 -7.04 -15.55
CA GLY A 118 -8.83 -6.35 -16.68
C GLY A 118 -7.34 -6.05 -16.42
N MET A 119 -6.73 -5.16 -17.20
CA MET A 119 -5.32 -4.82 -17.06
C MET A 119 -4.99 -3.40 -17.55
N SER A 120 -4.16 -2.70 -16.78
CA SER A 120 -3.70 -1.35 -17.06
C SER A 120 -2.75 -1.30 -18.25
N VAL A 121 -2.59 -0.11 -18.84
CA VAL A 121 -1.69 0.14 -19.98
C VAL A 121 -0.23 -0.26 -19.74
N ILE A 122 0.20 -0.37 -18.48
CA ILE A 122 1.55 -0.78 -18.11
C ILE A 122 1.70 -2.28 -17.84
N GLY A 123 0.62 -3.07 -17.96
CA GLY A 123 0.63 -4.52 -17.74
C GLY A 123 0.39 -4.94 -16.30
N ASN A 124 -0.08 -4.04 -15.42
CA ASN A 124 -0.43 -4.36 -14.04
C ASN A 124 -1.95 -4.48 -13.86
N HIS A 125 -2.40 -5.22 -12.85
CA HIS A 125 -3.80 -5.28 -12.42
C HIS A 125 -3.91 -5.33 -10.89
N GLY A 126 -5.14 -5.30 -10.37
CA GLY A 126 -5.43 -5.34 -8.93
C GLY A 126 -5.74 -3.99 -8.29
N ASP A 127 -5.81 -2.91 -9.07
CA ASP A 127 -6.29 -1.61 -8.60
C ASP A 127 -7.73 -1.29 -9.01
N GLY A 128 -8.20 -0.10 -8.63
CA GLY A 128 -9.57 0.36 -8.87
C GLY A 128 -9.77 1.07 -10.19
N HIS A 129 -8.73 1.15 -11.01
CA HIS A 129 -8.86 1.72 -12.34
C HIS A 129 -9.89 0.91 -13.14
N PRO A 130 -10.75 1.57 -13.93
CA PRO A 130 -11.75 0.85 -14.71
C PRO A 130 -11.14 -0.18 -15.67
N ASP A 131 -9.94 0.07 -16.21
CA ASP A 131 -9.24 -0.91 -17.07
C ASP A 131 -8.90 -2.22 -16.33
N ASN A 132 -8.78 -2.19 -15.00
CA ASN A 132 -8.48 -3.36 -14.17
C ASN A 132 -9.74 -4.06 -13.63
N THR A 133 -10.85 -3.34 -13.50
CA THR A 133 -12.09 -3.85 -12.89
C THR A 133 -13.16 -4.20 -13.91
N ARG A 134 -13.15 -3.57 -15.10
CA ARG A 134 -14.07 -3.90 -16.19
C ARG A 134 -13.59 -5.16 -16.89
N THR A 135 -14.48 -6.14 -16.95
CA THR A 135 -14.23 -7.42 -17.61
C THR A 135 -15.30 -7.63 -18.68
N PRO A 136 -14.97 -8.34 -19.78
CA PRO A 136 -16.00 -8.75 -20.72
C PRO A 136 -16.98 -9.68 -20.01
N LEU A 137 -18.26 -9.60 -20.36
CA LEU A 137 -19.25 -10.60 -20.00
C LEU A 137 -20.11 -10.89 -21.23
N VAL A 138 -20.03 -12.12 -21.72
CA VAL A 138 -20.85 -12.62 -22.81
C VAL A 138 -21.49 -13.92 -22.37
N ALA A 139 -22.82 -14.00 -22.45
CA ALA A 139 -23.56 -15.22 -22.14
C ALA A 139 -24.46 -15.61 -23.32
N TRP A 140 -24.51 -16.90 -23.63
CA TRP A 140 -25.33 -17.44 -24.73
C TRP A 140 -25.70 -18.91 -24.47
N GLY A 141 -26.54 -19.47 -25.35
CA GLY A 141 -26.98 -20.86 -25.25
C GLY A 141 -28.24 -21.06 -24.41
N ARG A 142 -28.37 -22.24 -23.80
CA ARG A 142 -29.60 -22.64 -23.10
C ARG A 142 -29.94 -21.68 -21.97
N GLY A 143 -31.19 -21.22 -21.92
CA GLY A 143 -31.69 -20.41 -20.80
C GLY A 143 -31.25 -18.94 -20.82
N ILE A 144 -30.57 -18.47 -21.87
CA ILE A 144 -30.17 -17.06 -22.04
C ILE A 144 -31.10 -16.34 -23.04
N ARG A 145 -31.52 -15.11 -22.71
CA ARG A 145 -32.55 -14.30 -23.39
C ARG A 145 -32.22 -13.87 -24.83
N GLY A 146 -30.97 -13.99 -25.26
CA GLY A 146 -30.50 -13.40 -26.53
C GLY A 146 -30.47 -11.86 -26.52
N PRO A 147 -29.90 -11.23 -27.55
CA PRO A 147 -29.78 -9.78 -27.63
C PRO A 147 -31.14 -9.09 -27.81
N VAL A 148 -31.29 -7.89 -27.22
CA VAL A 148 -32.47 -7.02 -27.43
C VAL A 148 -32.02 -5.64 -27.88
N PRO A 149 -32.90 -4.87 -28.56
CA PRO A 149 -32.61 -3.49 -28.92
C PRO A 149 -32.23 -2.65 -27.71
N ASP A 150 -31.38 -1.65 -27.92
CA ASP A 150 -31.00 -0.69 -26.88
C ASP A 150 -32.21 0.07 -26.31
N SER A 151 -32.04 0.63 -25.11
CA SER A 151 -33.04 1.43 -24.41
C SER A 151 -33.01 2.91 -24.80
N SER A 152 -34.02 3.65 -24.37
CA SER A 152 -34.04 5.12 -24.39
C SER A 152 -34.29 5.63 -22.95
N PRO A 153 -33.32 6.30 -22.30
CA PRO A 153 -31.98 6.65 -22.80
C PRO A 153 -31.08 5.43 -23.09
N SER A 154 -30.07 5.63 -23.95
CA SER A 154 -29.13 4.58 -24.36
C SER A 154 -28.44 3.93 -23.15
N SER A 155 -28.27 2.62 -23.20
CA SER A 155 -27.49 1.88 -22.20
C SER A 155 -25.98 1.99 -22.39
N HIS A 156 -25.54 2.61 -23.49
CA HIS A 156 -24.13 2.79 -23.83
C HIS A 156 -23.59 4.14 -23.34
N ASP A 157 -22.28 4.15 -23.11
CA ASP A 157 -21.48 5.30 -22.71
C ASP A 157 -20.32 5.52 -23.70
N THR A 158 -19.51 6.56 -23.48
CA THR A 158 -18.33 6.86 -24.32
C THR A 158 -17.29 5.73 -24.35
N TYR A 159 -17.28 4.86 -23.34
CA TYR A 159 -16.36 3.73 -23.26
C TYR A 159 -16.80 2.58 -24.19
N SER A 160 -18.10 2.34 -24.30
CA SER A 160 -18.68 1.25 -25.11
C SER A 160 -19.09 1.66 -26.51
N GLU A 161 -19.12 2.96 -26.81
CA GLU A 161 -19.44 3.49 -28.13
C GLU A 161 -18.56 2.92 -29.27
N PRO A 162 -17.23 2.72 -29.10
CA PRO A 162 -16.39 2.19 -30.17
C PRO A 162 -16.60 0.71 -30.49
N TRP A 163 -17.42 -0.02 -29.72
CA TRP A 163 -17.60 -1.47 -29.90
C TRP A 163 -18.42 -1.82 -31.15
N GLY A 164 -19.18 -0.87 -31.70
CA GLY A 164 -20.10 -1.13 -32.81
C GLY A 164 -21.35 -1.91 -32.41
N LEU A 165 -21.66 -1.98 -31.11
CA LEU A 165 -22.78 -2.76 -30.55
C LEU A 165 -23.91 -1.88 -29.99
N ASN A 166 -23.88 -0.57 -30.22
CA ASN A 166 -24.79 0.42 -29.60
C ASN A 166 -26.27 0.25 -29.99
N HIS A 167 -26.56 -0.62 -30.97
CA HIS A 167 -27.93 -0.97 -31.37
C HIS A 167 -28.53 -2.07 -30.47
N LEU A 168 -27.71 -2.70 -29.62
CA LEU A 168 -28.10 -3.74 -28.67
C LEU A 168 -28.01 -3.19 -27.25
N LEU A 169 -28.83 -3.71 -26.33
CA LEU A 169 -28.78 -3.33 -24.93
C LEU A 169 -27.51 -3.85 -24.24
N ARG A 170 -26.76 -2.96 -23.59
CA ARG A 170 -25.72 -3.28 -22.61
C ARG A 170 -26.32 -3.44 -21.22
N ARG A 171 -25.95 -4.54 -20.53
CA ARG A 171 -26.35 -4.80 -19.14
C ARG A 171 -25.15 -5.22 -18.31
N ASP A 172 -24.57 -4.27 -17.58
CA ASP A 172 -23.50 -4.57 -16.63
C ASP A 172 -24.04 -5.20 -15.34
N ILE A 173 -23.20 -6.01 -14.70
CA ILE A 173 -23.44 -6.71 -13.43
C ILE A 173 -22.16 -6.67 -12.59
N ASP A 174 -22.26 -6.89 -11.28
CA ASP A 174 -21.08 -7.06 -10.44
C ASP A 174 -20.53 -8.50 -10.60
N GLN A 175 -19.22 -8.71 -10.42
CA GLN A 175 -18.63 -10.05 -10.55
C GLN A 175 -19.26 -11.10 -9.60
N ALA A 176 -19.70 -10.67 -8.41
CA ALA A 176 -20.39 -11.54 -7.46
C ALA A 176 -21.74 -12.04 -8.00
N ASP A 177 -22.36 -11.35 -8.96
CA ASP A 177 -23.64 -11.68 -9.58
C ASP A 177 -23.55 -12.84 -10.58
N LEU A 178 -22.33 -13.20 -11.01
CA LEU A 178 -22.09 -14.38 -11.85
C LEU A 178 -22.46 -15.68 -11.13
N ALA A 179 -22.16 -15.78 -9.83
CA ALA A 179 -22.48 -16.96 -9.04
C ALA A 179 -23.98 -17.30 -9.01
N PRO A 180 -24.89 -16.37 -8.65
CA PRO A 180 -26.32 -16.63 -8.72
C PRO A 180 -26.84 -16.81 -10.16
N LEU A 181 -26.26 -16.13 -11.16
CA LEU A 181 -26.60 -16.34 -12.56
C LEU A 181 -26.30 -17.78 -13.00
N MET A 182 -25.07 -18.27 -12.77
CA MET A 182 -24.67 -19.64 -13.10
C MET A 182 -25.47 -20.68 -12.31
N ALA A 183 -25.71 -20.46 -11.01
CA ALA A 183 -26.52 -21.38 -10.21
C ALA A 183 -27.96 -21.50 -10.73
N THR A 184 -28.53 -20.37 -11.20
CA THR A 184 -29.87 -20.36 -11.79
C THR A 184 -29.91 -21.06 -13.14
N LEU A 185 -28.91 -20.84 -14.01
CA LEU A 185 -28.81 -21.50 -15.32
C LEU A 185 -28.70 -23.02 -15.21
N VAL A 186 -27.92 -23.51 -14.26
CA VAL A 186 -27.69 -24.94 -14.05
C VAL A 186 -28.78 -25.59 -13.18
N GLY A 187 -29.67 -24.77 -12.58
CA GLY A 187 -30.75 -25.26 -11.72
C GLY A 187 -30.27 -25.88 -10.41
N MET A 188 -29.16 -25.37 -9.86
CA MET A 188 -28.54 -25.90 -8.64
C MET A 188 -28.76 -24.99 -7.43
N LYS A 189 -28.49 -25.53 -6.24
CA LYS A 189 -28.45 -24.74 -5.01
C LYS A 189 -27.40 -23.64 -5.13
N TRP A 190 -27.76 -22.44 -4.70
CA TRP A 190 -26.87 -21.29 -4.78
C TRP A 190 -25.72 -21.41 -3.78
N PRO A 191 -24.53 -20.85 -4.07
CA PRO A 191 -23.41 -20.87 -3.13
C PRO A 191 -23.82 -20.26 -1.79
N VAL A 192 -23.54 -20.99 -0.70
CA VAL A 192 -24.01 -20.65 0.65
C VAL A 192 -23.54 -19.29 1.16
N ASN A 193 -22.47 -18.73 0.60
CA ASN A 193 -21.90 -17.43 0.96
C ASN A 193 -22.08 -16.37 -0.15
N SER A 194 -22.96 -16.60 -1.13
CA SER A 194 -23.21 -15.63 -2.20
C SER A 194 -23.85 -14.36 -1.65
N VAL A 195 -23.27 -13.21 -2.00
CA VAL A 195 -23.86 -11.87 -1.83
C VAL A 195 -24.27 -11.27 -3.17
N GLY A 196 -24.15 -12.04 -4.26
CA GLY A 196 -24.51 -11.61 -5.60
C GLY A 196 -26.01 -11.40 -5.76
N VAL A 197 -26.35 -10.46 -6.63
CA VAL A 197 -27.71 -10.10 -7.00
C VAL A 197 -27.95 -10.58 -8.42
N LEU A 198 -28.86 -11.53 -8.60
CA LEU A 198 -29.24 -11.99 -9.92
C LEU A 198 -29.75 -10.81 -10.76
N PRO A 199 -29.20 -10.57 -11.97
CA PRO A 199 -29.53 -9.37 -12.77
C PRO A 199 -31.01 -9.23 -13.09
N ASP A 200 -31.70 -10.37 -13.21
CA ASP A 200 -33.12 -10.52 -13.48
C ASP A 200 -34.02 -10.19 -12.26
N VAL A 201 -33.45 -9.89 -11.08
CA VAL A 201 -34.25 -9.44 -9.94
C VAL A 201 -34.88 -8.06 -10.19
N ASP A 202 -34.18 -7.16 -10.87
CA ASP A 202 -34.67 -5.80 -11.15
C ASP A 202 -35.68 -5.83 -12.32
N PRO A 203 -36.98 -5.58 -12.09
CA PRO A 203 -37.98 -5.58 -13.16
C PRO A 203 -37.93 -4.34 -14.07
N SER A 204 -37.12 -3.32 -13.73
CA SER A 204 -36.97 -2.11 -14.54
C SER A 204 -36.00 -2.28 -15.70
N LYS A 205 -35.15 -3.32 -15.67
CA LYS A 205 -34.10 -3.57 -16.67
C LYS A 205 -34.17 -5.01 -17.17
N PRO A 206 -33.95 -5.26 -18.48
CA PRO A 206 -33.80 -6.63 -18.97
C PRO A 206 -32.60 -7.33 -18.31
N GLY A 207 -32.79 -8.57 -17.88
CA GLY A 207 -31.73 -9.43 -17.37
C GLY A 207 -31.15 -10.35 -18.45
N TYR A 208 -30.50 -11.42 -18.01
CA TYR A 208 -29.81 -12.38 -18.88
C TYR A 208 -30.65 -13.63 -19.17
N LEU A 209 -31.58 -13.98 -18.27
CA LEU A 209 -32.30 -15.25 -18.34
C LEU A 209 -33.45 -15.20 -19.36
N LEU A 210 -33.64 -16.33 -20.06
CA LEU A 210 -34.81 -16.57 -20.89
C LEU A 210 -35.93 -17.22 -20.05
N PRO A 211 -37.03 -16.51 -19.75
CA PRO A 211 -38.11 -17.04 -18.92
C PRO A 211 -38.96 -18.07 -19.67
N ARG A 212 -38.58 -19.35 -19.65
CA ARG A 212 -39.32 -20.43 -20.33
C ARG A 212 -40.72 -20.66 -19.75
N GLU A 213 -40.88 -20.47 -18.44
CA GLU A 213 -42.16 -20.56 -17.72
C GLU A 213 -42.78 -19.17 -17.48
N GLY A 214 -42.42 -18.18 -18.31
CA GLY A 214 -42.85 -16.80 -18.13
C GLY A 214 -42.24 -16.12 -16.89
N ASP A 215 -42.81 -14.97 -16.54
CA ASP A 215 -42.30 -14.10 -15.46
C ASP A 215 -42.34 -14.74 -14.07
N GLU A 216 -43.12 -15.82 -13.88
CA GLU A 216 -43.17 -16.60 -12.65
C GLU A 216 -41.79 -17.15 -12.27
N SER A 217 -41.06 -17.72 -13.24
CA SER A 217 -39.72 -18.28 -13.02
C SER A 217 -38.72 -17.22 -12.52
N LEU A 218 -38.80 -16.00 -13.07
CA LEU A 218 -37.95 -14.88 -12.66
C LEU A 218 -38.35 -14.37 -11.27
N ALA A 219 -39.65 -14.33 -10.95
CA ALA A 219 -40.13 -13.94 -9.63
C ALA A 219 -39.70 -14.94 -8.55
N LYS A 220 -39.78 -16.24 -8.82
CA LYS A 220 -39.28 -17.30 -7.93
C LYS A 220 -37.77 -17.21 -7.73
N ALA A 221 -37.00 -17.00 -8.81
CA ALA A 221 -35.55 -16.81 -8.70
C ALA A 221 -35.20 -15.57 -7.86
N ALA A 222 -35.95 -14.47 -8.01
CA ALA A 222 -35.76 -13.26 -7.22
C ALA A 222 -36.08 -13.48 -5.73
N GLN A 223 -37.14 -14.23 -5.42
CA GLN A 223 -37.46 -14.63 -4.05
C GLN A 223 -36.35 -15.46 -3.42
N VAL A 224 -35.81 -16.46 -4.15
CA VAL A 224 -34.69 -17.30 -3.67
C VAL A 224 -33.47 -16.44 -3.36
N ASN A 225 -33.12 -15.48 -4.23
CA ASN A 225 -32.01 -14.57 -3.99
C ASN A 225 -32.21 -13.76 -2.70
N ALA A 226 -33.43 -13.24 -2.49
CA ALA A 226 -33.77 -12.46 -1.30
C ALA A 226 -33.70 -13.31 -0.04
N GLN A 227 -34.24 -14.53 -0.07
CA GLN A 227 -34.18 -15.47 1.05
C GLN A 227 -32.73 -15.81 1.42
N MET A 228 -31.86 -16.07 0.45
CA MET A 228 -30.45 -16.37 0.69
C MET A 228 -29.72 -15.24 1.41
N ILE A 229 -29.86 -13.99 0.94
CA ILE A 229 -29.20 -12.82 1.53
C ILE A 229 -29.77 -12.52 2.93
N ILE A 230 -31.09 -12.66 3.12
CA ILE A 230 -31.72 -12.45 4.42
C ILE A 230 -31.35 -13.53 5.42
N GLU A 231 -31.12 -14.77 4.98
CA GLU A 231 -30.64 -15.84 5.87
C GLU A 231 -29.23 -15.52 6.41
N HIS A 232 -28.34 -14.96 5.59
CA HIS A 232 -27.05 -14.48 6.07
C HIS A 232 -27.21 -13.39 7.13
N TYR A 233 -28.09 -12.43 6.87
CA TYR A 233 -28.36 -11.36 7.81
C TYR A 233 -28.92 -11.92 9.11
N ARG A 234 -29.87 -12.85 9.03
CA ARG A 234 -30.50 -13.51 10.19
C ARG A 234 -29.48 -14.16 11.09
N VAL A 235 -28.63 -15.03 10.55
CA VAL A 235 -27.62 -15.74 11.33
C VAL A 235 -26.65 -14.77 12.01
N LYS A 236 -26.15 -13.76 11.27
CA LYS A 236 -25.25 -12.75 11.84
C LYS A 236 -25.94 -11.88 12.89
N HIS A 237 -27.20 -11.51 12.66
CA HIS A 237 -27.99 -10.71 13.59
C HIS A 237 -28.20 -11.46 14.90
N GLU A 238 -28.62 -12.73 14.86
CA GLU A 238 -28.86 -13.56 16.04
C GLU A 238 -27.57 -13.79 16.83
N LEU A 239 -26.47 -14.12 16.15
CA LEU A 239 -25.16 -14.25 16.77
C LEU A 239 -24.70 -12.94 17.43
N LYS A 240 -24.93 -11.80 16.79
CA LYS A 240 -24.52 -10.50 17.32
C LYS A 240 -25.38 -10.09 18.50
N MET A 241 -26.70 -10.29 18.42
CA MET A 241 -27.65 -10.00 19.49
C MET A 241 -27.37 -10.83 20.73
N ALA A 242 -27.09 -12.13 20.58
CA ALA A 242 -26.83 -13.04 21.71
C ALA A 242 -25.59 -12.66 22.53
N HIS A 243 -24.61 -11.99 21.91
CA HIS A 243 -23.33 -11.69 22.54
C HIS A 243 -23.06 -10.20 22.73
N THR A 244 -23.97 -9.29 22.33
CA THR A 244 -23.72 -7.84 22.46
C THR A 244 -24.59 -7.22 23.54
N VAL A 245 -23.96 -6.67 24.58
CA VAL A 245 -24.66 -5.90 25.61
C VAL A 245 -25.20 -4.61 24.98
N LEU A 246 -26.47 -4.27 25.24
CA LEU A 246 -27.16 -3.14 24.61
C LEU A 246 -27.14 -3.19 23.06
N TYR A 247 -27.40 -4.38 22.52
CA TYR A 247 -27.50 -4.56 21.07
C TYR A 247 -28.57 -3.65 20.45
N LYS A 248 -28.19 -2.96 19.38
CA LYS A 248 -29.07 -2.15 18.54
C LYS A 248 -29.29 -2.89 17.21
N PRO A 249 -30.52 -3.28 16.87
CA PRO A 249 -30.79 -3.97 15.62
C PRO A 249 -30.81 -3.01 14.43
N PHE A 250 -30.66 -3.54 13.22
CA PHE A 250 -30.75 -2.76 11.98
C PHE A 250 -32.22 -2.44 11.64
N GLY A 251 -32.64 -1.20 11.85
CA GLY A 251 -34.04 -0.76 11.77
C GLY A 251 -34.82 -1.15 10.50
N PRO A 252 -34.23 -1.09 9.29
CA PRO A 252 -34.94 -1.50 8.07
C PRO A 252 -35.34 -2.98 8.01
N LEU A 253 -34.68 -3.86 8.76
CA LEU A 253 -34.96 -5.30 8.81
C LEU A 253 -35.57 -5.76 10.13
N GLU A 254 -35.41 -4.99 11.20
CA GLU A 254 -35.88 -5.35 12.55
C GLU A 254 -36.59 -4.15 13.20
N GLY A 255 -37.80 -4.37 13.72
CA GLY A 255 -38.62 -3.35 14.37
C GLY A 255 -38.76 -3.54 15.89
N SER A 256 -39.36 -2.57 16.56
CA SER A 256 -39.69 -2.63 18.00
C SER A 256 -40.85 -3.60 18.24
N GLY A 257 -40.58 -4.91 18.24
CA GLY A 257 -41.53 -5.96 18.61
C GLY A 257 -41.91 -6.95 17.51
N SER A 258 -41.53 -6.71 16.24
CA SER A 258 -41.66 -7.68 15.15
C SER A 258 -40.54 -7.54 14.13
N SER A 259 -40.19 -8.65 13.47
CA SER A 259 -39.12 -8.67 12.48
C SER A 259 -39.64 -8.19 11.12
N HIS A 260 -39.24 -6.99 10.70
CA HIS A 260 -39.63 -6.42 9.41
C HIS A 260 -39.16 -7.27 8.22
N ARG A 261 -38.05 -8.02 8.37
CA ARG A 261 -37.59 -8.95 7.33
C ARG A 261 -38.62 -10.05 7.06
N LEU A 262 -39.31 -10.55 8.08
CA LEU A 262 -40.35 -11.58 7.93
C LEU A 262 -41.56 -11.00 7.21
N SER A 263 -42.02 -9.80 7.61
CA SER A 263 -43.16 -9.17 6.92
C SER A 263 -42.85 -8.86 5.44
N LYS A 264 -41.61 -8.47 5.12
CA LYS A 264 -41.14 -8.29 3.74
C LYS A 264 -41.10 -9.62 2.96
N LEU A 265 -40.64 -10.71 3.57
CA LEU A 265 -40.67 -12.05 2.97
C LEU A 265 -42.11 -12.51 2.70
N TYR A 266 -43.02 -12.37 3.67
CA TYR A 266 -44.43 -12.67 3.49
C TYR A 266 -45.08 -11.83 2.38
N ALA A 267 -44.68 -10.57 2.22
CA ALA A 267 -45.17 -9.73 1.13
C ALA A 267 -44.72 -10.24 -0.26
N ILE A 268 -43.49 -10.78 -0.37
CA ILE A 268 -42.99 -11.42 -1.59
C ILE A 268 -43.77 -12.71 -1.87
N GLU A 269 -43.92 -13.57 -0.85
CA GLU A 269 -44.68 -14.83 -0.97
C GLU A 269 -46.13 -14.58 -1.39
N ARG A 270 -46.79 -13.58 -0.79
CA ARG A 270 -48.14 -13.18 -1.17
C ARG A 270 -48.20 -12.70 -2.62
N ALA A 271 -47.27 -11.82 -3.02
CA ALA A 271 -47.21 -11.33 -4.40
C ALA A 271 -46.99 -12.46 -5.41
N ILE A 272 -46.23 -13.50 -5.06
CA ILE A 272 -46.08 -14.72 -5.88
C ILE A 272 -47.40 -15.50 -5.94
N SER A 273 -48.07 -15.71 -4.80
CA SER A 273 -49.34 -16.45 -4.76
C SER A 273 -50.49 -15.74 -5.50
N GLU A 274 -50.44 -14.41 -5.56
CA GLU A 274 -51.41 -13.56 -6.28
C GLU A 274 -51.00 -13.32 -7.75
N GLU A 275 -49.98 -14.03 -8.25
CA GLU A 275 -49.46 -13.92 -9.62
C GLU A 275 -48.95 -12.52 -10.01
N GLN A 276 -48.60 -11.70 -9.01
CA GLN A 276 -48.05 -10.35 -9.19
C GLN A 276 -46.52 -10.40 -9.39
N TRP A 277 -46.07 -11.05 -10.47
CA TRP A 277 -44.65 -11.35 -10.72
C TRP A 277 -43.73 -10.12 -10.67
N ARG A 278 -44.17 -9.01 -11.28
CA ARG A 278 -43.41 -7.75 -11.30
C ARG A 278 -43.27 -7.15 -9.90
N ALA A 279 -44.34 -7.20 -9.09
CA ALA A 279 -44.31 -6.70 -7.72
C ALA A 279 -43.43 -7.59 -6.83
N ALA A 280 -43.51 -8.91 -6.97
CA ALA A 280 -42.65 -9.86 -6.26
C ALA A 280 -41.15 -9.61 -6.54
N ARG A 281 -40.78 -9.38 -7.80
CA ARG A 281 -39.40 -8.99 -8.20
C ARG A 281 -38.98 -7.67 -7.56
N GLN A 282 -39.82 -6.64 -7.61
CA GLN A 282 -39.52 -5.34 -7.01
C GLN A 282 -39.34 -5.42 -5.48
N LEU A 283 -40.22 -6.16 -4.79
CA LEU A 283 -40.14 -6.38 -3.35
C LEU A 283 -38.87 -7.18 -2.99
N SER A 284 -38.52 -8.18 -3.79
CA SER A 284 -37.28 -8.95 -3.63
C SER A 284 -36.04 -8.08 -3.79
N ALA A 285 -36.00 -7.22 -4.82
CA ALA A 285 -34.92 -6.26 -5.04
C ALA A 285 -34.71 -5.33 -3.84
N ASN A 286 -35.80 -4.79 -3.29
CA ASN A 286 -35.77 -3.92 -2.12
C ASN A 286 -35.26 -4.67 -0.88
N LEU A 287 -35.73 -5.89 -0.65
CA LEU A 287 -35.31 -6.71 0.49
C LEU A 287 -33.83 -7.12 0.40
N ILE A 288 -33.34 -7.44 -0.81
CA ILE A 288 -31.92 -7.72 -1.06
C ILE A 288 -31.05 -6.51 -0.71
N ARG A 289 -31.43 -5.31 -1.17
CA ARG A 289 -30.71 -4.07 -0.85
C ARG A 289 -30.62 -3.85 0.66
N ASP A 290 -31.76 -3.94 1.35
CA ASP A 290 -31.82 -3.78 2.80
C ASP A 290 -31.01 -4.88 3.52
N GLY A 291 -31.04 -6.11 2.98
CA GLY A 291 -30.24 -7.25 3.44
C GLY A 291 -28.73 -7.00 3.36
N LEU A 292 -28.23 -6.53 2.22
CA LEU A 292 -26.82 -6.20 2.02
C LEU A 292 -26.37 -5.03 2.92
N GLU A 293 -27.20 -4.01 3.08
CA GLU A 293 -26.92 -2.90 4.01
C GLU A 293 -26.92 -3.38 5.47
N GLY A 294 -27.86 -4.26 5.84
CA GLY A 294 -27.91 -4.88 7.16
C GLY A 294 -26.69 -5.75 7.44
N LEU A 295 -26.21 -6.52 6.46
CA LEU A 295 -24.97 -7.28 6.57
C LEU A 295 -23.77 -6.36 6.81
N ARG A 296 -23.68 -5.25 6.07
CA ARG A 296 -22.64 -4.24 6.23
C ARG A 296 -22.67 -3.60 7.62
N TYR A 297 -23.86 -3.28 8.13
CA TYR A 297 -24.06 -2.76 9.48
C TYR A 297 -23.51 -3.73 10.55
N LEU A 298 -23.83 -5.02 10.45
CA LEU A 298 -23.36 -6.03 11.41
C LEU A 298 -21.85 -6.27 11.31
N GLN A 299 -21.29 -6.29 10.10
CA GLN A 299 -19.84 -6.45 9.87
C GLN A 299 -19.03 -5.29 10.45
N THR A 300 -19.62 -4.09 10.52
CA THR A 300 -18.94 -2.87 10.97
C THR A 300 -19.37 -2.41 12.36
N TYR A 301 -20.17 -3.22 13.07
CA TYR A 301 -20.83 -2.87 14.32
C TYR A 301 -19.87 -2.37 15.42
N GLU A 302 -18.69 -2.97 15.53
CA GLU A 302 -17.70 -2.63 16.57
C GLU A 302 -16.65 -1.62 16.11
N ARG A 303 -16.75 -1.12 14.87
CA ARG A 303 -15.76 -0.20 14.28
C ARG A 303 -15.53 1.04 15.15
N MET A 304 -16.60 1.61 15.71
CA MET A 304 -16.49 2.80 16.55
C MET A 304 -15.80 2.52 17.89
N LEU A 305 -16.09 1.36 18.51
CA LEU A 305 -15.45 0.94 19.77
C LEU A 305 -13.94 0.77 19.58
N ILE A 306 -13.52 0.04 18.54
CA ILE A 306 -12.10 -0.15 18.22
C ILE A 306 -11.43 1.19 17.93
N LYS A 307 -12.09 2.05 17.12
CA LYS A 307 -11.56 3.38 16.82
C LYS A 307 -11.36 4.23 18.08
N GLY A 308 -12.29 4.14 19.04
CA GLY A 308 -12.20 4.80 20.34
C GLY A 308 -11.01 4.28 21.18
N MET A 309 -10.86 2.96 21.31
CA MET A 309 -9.74 2.35 22.05
C MET A 309 -8.38 2.73 21.45
N ALA A 310 -8.23 2.64 20.13
CA ALA A 310 -7.01 3.00 19.43
C ALA A 310 -6.67 4.48 19.63
N THR A 311 -7.66 5.38 19.50
CA THR A 311 -7.47 6.83 19.73
C THR A 311 -7.02 7.12 21.15
N ALA A 312 -7.67 6.51 22.15
CA ALA A 312 -7.27 6.64 23.55
C ALA A 312 -5.85 6.12 23.78
N ALA A 313 -5.43 5.05 23.09
CA ALA A 313 -4.10 4.47 23.22
C ALA A 313 -3.02 5.41 22.67
N TYR A 314 -3.18 5.87 21.42
CA TYR A 314 -2.21 6.78 20.78
C TYR A 314 -2.11 8.12 21.51
N THR A 315 -3.24 8.69 21.94
CA THR A 315 -3.23 9.96 22.68
C THR A 315 -2.66 9.80 24.09
N GLY A 316 -2.95 8.69 24.78
CA GLY A 316 -2.36 8.39 26.08
C GLY A 316 -0.85 8.16 25.99
N TRP A 317 -0.39 7.44 24.96
CA TRP A 317 1.02 7.26 24.68
C TRP A 317 1.73 8.59 24.39
N THR A 318 1.13 9.44 23.53
CA THR A 318 1.65 10.78 23.24
C THR A 318 1.78 11.62 24.51
N ALA A 319 0.74 11.60 25.36
CA ALA A 319 0.75 12.30 26.64
C ALA A 319 1.88 11.78 27.54
N TYR A 320 2.01 10.45 27.69
CA TYR A 320 3.07 9.84 28.49
C TYR A 320 4.47 10.18 27.97
N ALA A 321 4.70 10.08 26.66
CA ALA A 321 5.98 10.40 26.03
C ALA A 321 6.35 11.89 26.19
N SER A 322 5.36 12.80 26.22
CA SER A 322 5.60 14.23 26.46
C SER A 322 6.28 14.53 27.81
N LEU A 323 6.10 13.68 28.81
CA LEU A 323 6.74 13.85 30.13
C LEU A 323 8.26 13.71 30.06
N PHE A 324 8.79 12.93 29.12
CA PHE A 324 10.24 12.81 28.91
C PHE A 324 10.82 14.07 28.26
N ILE A 325 10.01 14.82 27.52
CA ILE A 325 10.40 16.07 26.85
C ILE A 325 10.33 17.25 27.84
N PHE A 326 9.22 17.38 28.56
CA PHE A 326 8.98 18.50 29.49
C PHE A 326 9.51 18.26 30.92
N ARG A 327 10.10 17.08 31.15
CA ARG A 327 10.86 16.61 32.32
C ARG A 327 10.51 17.27 33.66
N PRO A 328 9.38 16.96 34.29
CA PRO A 328 9.12 17.32 35.68
C PRO A 328 9.62 16.23 36.64
N LEU A 329 10.92 15.92 36.63
CA LEU A 329 11.46 14.75 37.35
C LEU A 329 11.95 14.99 38.79
N ASP A 330 11.83 16.21 39.33
CA ASP A 330 12.41 16.52 40.65
C ASP A 330 11.39 16.69 41.80
N THR A 331 10.10 16.52 41.58
CA THR A 331 9.06 16.64 42.63
C THR A 331 8.63 15.28 43.20
N HIS A 332 9.53 14.62 43.91
CA HIS A 332 9.31 13.26 44.45
C HIS A 332 8.60 13.18 45.82
N LYS A 333 8.21 14.29 46.45
CA LYS A 333 7.85 14.26 47.89
C LYS A 333 6.36 14.41 48.25
N THR A 334 5.42 14.62 47.31
CA THR A 334 4.00 14.93 47.65
C THR A 334 2.94 14.02 47.01
N ALA A 335 3.31 12.86 46.44
CA ALA A 335 2.46 12.16 45.45
C ALA A 335 1.75 10.85 45.89
N TYR A 336 1.81 10.42 47.16
CA TYR A 336 1.35 9.06 47.52
C TYR A 336 -0.17 8.85 47.35
N THR A 337 -1.00 9.76 47.87
CA THR A 337 -2.48 9.62 47.81
C THR A 337 -3.03 9.72 46.39
N SER A 338 -2.50 10.63 45.56
CA SER A 338 -2.94 10.74 44.16
C SER A 338 -2.62 9.50 43.34
N ARG A 339 -1.52 8.81 43.63
CA ARG A 339 -1.11 7.61 42.90
C ARG A 339 -2.06 6.43 43.16
N VAL A 340 -2.48 6.23 44.41
CA VAL A 340 -3.42 5.17 44.77
C VAL A 340 -4.76 5.38 44.06
N THR A 341 -5.33 6.59 44.12
CA THR A 341 -6.62 6.89 43.46
C THR A 341 -6.57 6.65 41.95
N ILE A 342 -5.52 7.13 41.27
CA ILE A 342 -5.38 6.95 39.81
C ILE A 342 -5.24 5.47 39.46
N ASN A 343 -4.39 4.73 40.18
CA ASN A 343 -4.23 3.29 39.96
C ASN A 343 -5.55 2.53 40.15
N THR A 344 -6.30 2.84 41.20
CA THR A 344 -7.59 2.20 41.48
C THR A 344 -8.60 2.49 40.36
N ILE A 345 -8.71 3.74 39.91
CA ILE A 345 -9.61 4.11 38.80
C ILE A 345 -9.21 3.38 37.52
N SER A 346 -7.94 3.39 37.13
CA SER A 346 -7.46 2.70 35.93
C SER A 346 -7.68 1.19 36.00
N PHE A 347 -7.51 0.57 37.17
CA PHE A 347 -7.81 -0.85 37.38
C PHE A 347 -9.31 -1.13 37.25
N ILE A 348 -10.18 -0.31 37.85
CA ILE A 348 -11.63 -0.47 37.74
C ILE A 348 -12.08 -0.35 36.27
N VAL A 349 -11.57 0.63 35.54
CA VAL A 349 -11.89 0.81 34.11
C VAL A 349 -11.46 -0.44 33.32
N LEU A 350 -10.21 -0.90 33.50
CA LEU A 350 -9.69 -2.08 32.81
C LEU A 350 -10.52 -3.33 33.14
N ALA A 351 -10.78 -3.57 34.43
CA ALA A 351 -11.57 -4.72 34.89
C ALA A 351 -13.01 -4.67 34.36
N THR A 352 -13.62 -3.48 34.29
CA THR A 352 -14.97 -3.31 33.75
C THR A 352 -15.02 -3.66 32.25
N PHE A 353 -14.06 -3.17 31.47
CA PHE A 353 -13.98 -3.52 30.04
C PHE A 353 -13.66 -4.99 29.81
N TRP A 354 -12.76 -5.58 30.60
CA TRP A 354 -12.47 -7.01 30.51
C TRP A 354 -13.68 -7.87 30.89
N ALA A 355 -14.43 -7.49 31.92
CA ALA A 355 -15.69 -8.15 32.26
C ALA A 355 -16.71 -8.00 31.13
N LEU A 356 -16.85 -6.81 30.54
CA LEU A 356 -17.71 -6.56 29.39
C LEU A 356 -17.33 -7.45 28.20
N PHE A 357 -16.05 -7.52 27.84
CA PHE A 357 -15.55 -8.36 26.74
C PHE A 357 -15.69 -9.85 27.04
N ALA A 358 -15.59 -10.27 28.30
CA ALA A 358 -15.80 -11.66 28.70
C ALA A 358 -17.28 -12.05 28.55
N VAL A 359 -18.19 -11.19 29.02
CA VAL A 359 -19.64 -11.36 28.83
C VAL A 359 -19.99 -11.39 27.34
N GLN A 360 -19.37 -10.52 26.53
CA GLN A 360 -19.62 -10.45 25.09
C GLN A 360 -18.86 -11.48 24.25
N ARG A 361 -18.04 -12.34 24.88
CA ARG A 361 -17.15 -13.30 24.19
C ARG A 361 -16.32 -12.63 23.08
N SER A 362 -15.87 -11.40 23.32
CA SER A 362 -15.10 -10.63 22.35
C SER A 362 -13.75 -11.29 22.07
N PRO A 363 -13.15 -11.06 20.88
CA PRO A 363 -11.82 -11.56 20.57
C PRO A 363 -10.78 -11.16 21.62
N TRP A 364 -9.81 -12.04 21.89
CA TRP A 364 -8.75 -11.80 22.88
C TRP A 364 -7.95 -10.51 22.62
N THR A 365 -7.87 -10.05 21.37
CA THR A 365 -7.20 -8.81 20.98
C THR A 365 -7.83 -7.56 21.62
N TYR A 366 -9.13 -7.58 21.95
CA TYR A 366 -9.81 -6.42 22.56
C TYR A 366 -9.31 -6.17 23.99
N TYR A 367 -8.98 -7.24 24.71
CA TYR A 367 -8.41 -7.17 26.06
C TYR A 367 -7.04 -6.48 26.03
N LEU A 368 -6.25 -6.76 25.00
CA LEU A 368 -5.00 -6.04 24.76
C LEU A 368 -5.27 -4.58 24.38
N TYR A 369 -6.17 -4.33 23.43
CA TYR A 369 -6.46 -2.97 22.94
C TYR A 369 -6.92 -2.01 24.03
N ILE A 370 -7.67 -2.48 25.05
CA ILE A 370 -8.05 -1.64 26.18
C ILE A 370 -6.95 -1.52 27.25
N ALA A 371 -6.05 -2.50 27.37
CA ALA A 371 -4.96 -2.45 28.36
C ALA A 371 -3.98 -1.30 28.07
N PHE A 372 -3.64 -1.06 26.80
CA PHE A 372 -2.75 0.01 26.38
C PHE A 372 -3.19 1.43 26.81
N PRO A 373 -4.41 1.91 26.47
CA PRO A 373 -4.86 3.23 26.91
C PRO A 373 -4.96 3.32 28.43
N CYS A 374 -5.44 2.27 29.12
CA CYS A 374 -5.49 2.25 30.58
C CYS A 374 -4.08 2.43 31.19
N TYR A 375 -3.07 1.76 30.65
CA TYR A 375 -1.69 1.87 31.11
C TYR A 375 -1.09 3.25 30.85
N PHE A 376 -1.15 3.77 29.61
CA PHE A 376 -0.47 5.03 29.29
C PHE A 376 -1.10 6.24 29.97
N TRP A 377 -2.44 6.31 30.02
CA TRP A 377 -3.12 7.38 30.75
C TRP A 377 -2.87 7.29 32.26
N GLN A 378 -2.77 6.08 32.81
CA GLN A 378 -2.40 5.88 34.21
C GLN A 378 -0.99 6.42 34.48
N GLN A 379 0.00 6.04 33.66
CA GLN A 379 1.38 6.51 33.81
C GLN A 379 1.49 8.04 33.69
N PHE A 380 0.80 8.62 32.70
CA PHE A 380 0.76 10.07 32.52
C PHE A 380 0.13 10.78 33.73
N ALA A 381 -1.05 10.34 34.15
CA ALA A 381 -1.81 10.96 35.22
C ALA A 381 -1.05 10.91 36.57
N VAL A 382 -0.39 9.79 36.89
CA VAL A 382 0.40 9.64 38.13
C VAL A 382 1.56 10.64 38.20
N GLN A 383 2.19 10.95 37.06
CA GLN A 383 3.37 11.82 37.02
C GLN A 383 3.00 13.31 36.94
N ILE A 384 1.89 13.66 36.31
CA ILE A 384 1.44 15.07 36.19
C ILE A 384 0.67 15.56 37.42
N SER A 385 -0.01 14.67 38.16
CA SER A 385 -0.88 15.07 39.27
C SER A 385 -0.19 15.84 40.41
N PRO A 386 1.08 15.57 40.79
CA PRO A 386 1.77 16.35 41.82
C PRO A 386 2.03 17.78 41.36
N LEU A 387 2.32 17.98 40.07
CA LEU A 387 2.62 19.28 39.46
C LEU A 387 1.40 20.18 39.38
N LEU A 388 0.25 19.62 39.00
CA LEU A 388 -1.01 20.36 38.98
C LEU A 388 -1.38 20.88 40.39
N ARG A 389 -1.02 20.14 41.44
CA ARG A 389 -1.26 20.53 42.84
C ARG A 389 -0.25 21.56 43.35
N THR A 390 1.02 21.49 42.95
CA THR A 390 2.06 22.45 43.39
C THR A 390 2.11 23.73 42.55
N SER A 391 1.65 23.68 41.30
CA SER A 391 1.77 24.79 40.33
C SER A 391 0.57 25.74 40.32
N ALA A 392 -0.48 25.48 41.10
CA ALA A 392 -1.65 26.38 41.21
C ALA A 392 -1.28 27.80 41.70
N SER A 393 -0.14 27.96 42.39
CA SER A 393 0.35 29.25 42.90
C SER A 393 1.48 29.88 42.09
N ARG A 394 1.97 29.23 41.01
CA ARG A 394 3.10 29.73 40.20
C ARG A 394 2.88 29.49 38.70
N MET A 395 1.64 29.58 38.23
CA MET A 395 1.34 29.59 36.80
C MET A 395 1.72 30.98 36.26
N GLN A 396 2.96 31.14 35.81
CA GLN A 396 3.31 32.24 34.90
C GLN A 396 2.27 32.25 33.76
N LEU A 397 1.90 33.43 33.26
CA LEU A 397 0.95 33.60 32.16
C LEU A 397 1.42 32.75 30.96
N ILE A 398 0.92 31.52 30.88
CA ILE A 398 1.16 30.66 29.74
C ILE A 398 0.53 31.40 28.57
N ASN A 399 1.33 31.78 27.58
CA ASN A 399 0.80 32.45 26.41
C ASN A 399 0.04 31.41 25.56
N TYR A 400 -1.22 31.18 25.92
CA TYR A 400 -2.12 30.23 25.25
C TYR A 400 -2.20 30.49 23.75
N THR A 401 -2.09 31.75 23.31
CA THR A 401 -2.06 32.09 21.88
C THR A 401 -0.82 31.51 21.19
N ARG A 402 0.35 31.60 21.81
CA ARG A 402 1.60 31.06 21.27
C ARG A 402 1.60 29.53 21.23
N ILE A 403 1.05 28.88 22.25
CA ILE A 403 0.88 27.41 22.26
C ILE A 403 -0.10 27.00 21.16
N LEU A 404 -1.25 27.65 21.06
CA LEU A 404 -2.25 27.35 20.04
C LEU A 404 -1.67 27.51 18.62
N LEU A 405 -0.91 28.58 18.38
CA LEU A 405 -0.23 28.81 17.09
C LEU A 405 0.80 27.73 16.76
N TYR A 406 1.67 27.36 17.71
CA TYR A 406 2.64 26.29 17.46
C TYR A 406 1.99 24.91 17.29
N SER A 407 0.98 24.58 18.10
CA SER A 407 0.21 23.35 17.93
C SER A 407 -0.50 23.31 16.57
N GLY A 408 -1.10 24.44 16.14
CA GLY A 408 -1.71 24.57 14.83
C GLY A 408 -0.70 24.38 13.69
N LEU A 409 0.50 24.94 13.81
CA LEU A 409 1.58 24.76 12.83
C LEU A 409 2.05 23.31 12.75
N ILE A 410 2.23 22.64 13.90
CA ILE A 410 2.61 21.23 13.98
C ILE A 410 1.53 20.37 13.31
N ILE A 411 0.26 20.54 13.70
CA ILE A 411 -0.86 19.78 13.12
C ILE A 411 -0.90 20.01 11.61
N THR A 412 -0.82 21.25 11.14
CA THR A 412 -0.82 21.57 9.70
C THR A 412 0.33 20.90 8.97
N THR A 413 1.53 20.89 9.57
CA THR A 413 2.71 20.24 8.99
C THR A 413 2.51 18.73 8.89
N LEU A 414 2.03 18.07 9.95
CA LEU A 414 1.76 16.63 9.95
C LEU A 414 0.64 16.24 8.98
N GLN A 415 -0.44 17.02 8.93
CA GLN A 415 -1.53 16.80 7.97
C GLN A 415 -1.07 17.02 6.52
N SER A 416 -0.16 17.98 6.28
CA SER A 416 0.47 18.15 4.97
C SER A 416 1.32 16.94 4.59
N MET A 417 2.08 16.36 5.53
CA MET A 417 2.83 15.12 5.31
C MET A 417 1.90 13.94 5.01
N VAL A 418 0.75 13.84 5.69
CA VAL A 418 -0.27 12.82 5.41
C VAL A 418 -0.83 13.00 4.00
N ALA A 419 -1.21 14.22 3.63
CA ALA A 419 -1.69 14.52 2.28
C ALA A 419 -0.62 14.23 1.21
N ALA A 420 0.66 14.36 1.55
CA ALA A 420 1.77 14.11 0.64
C ALA A 420 1.97 12.62 0.28
N TYR A 421 1.34 11.68 1.00
CA TYR A 421 1.26 10.26 0.60
C TYR A 421 0.42 10.07 -0.67
N VAL A 422 -0.60 10.92 -0.85
CA VAL A 422 -1.47 10.92 -2.04
C VAL A 422 -0.96 11.92 -3.08
N HIS A 423 -0.58 13.12 -2.63
CA HIS A 423 -0.15 14.22 -3.50
C HIS A 423 1.34 14.54 -3.31
N ARG A 424 2.19 13.85 -4.07
CA ARG A 424 3.66 13.95 -3.95
C ARG A 424 4.22 15.37 -4.15
N SER A 425 3.51 16.26 -4.86
CA SER A 425 3.90 17.66 -5.03
C SER A 425 4.00 18.44 -3.72
N ILE A 426 3.33 17.97 -2.66
CA ILE A 426 3.43 18.57 -1.31
C ILE A 426 4.84 18.37 -0.74
N TRP A 427 5.56 17.30 -1.07
CA TRP A 427 6.97 17.14 -0.68
C TRP A 427 7.85 18.23 -1.31
N SER A 428 7.60 18.58 -2.58
CA SER A 428 8.29 19.66 -3.27
C SER A 428 7.99 21.03 -2.66
N LEU A 429 6.73 21.27 -2.27
CA LEU A 429 6.36 22.45 -1.51
C LEU A 429 7.08 22.49 -0.15
N GLY A 430 7.19 21.35 0.53
CA GLY A 430 7.97 21.20 1.76
C GLY A 430 9.44 21.59 1.57
N PHE A 431 10.08 21.12 0.49
CA PHE A 431 11.45 21.53 0.15
C PHE A 431 11.59 23.02 -0.14
N LEU A 432 10.59 23.65 -0.76
CA LEU A 432 10.57 25.10 -0.96
C LEU A 432 10.45 25.84 0.39
N LEU A 433 9.59 25.38 1.28
CA LEU A 433 9.39 25.97 2.60
C LEU A 433 10.65 25.84 3.47
N VAL A 434 11.23 24.64 3.52
CA VAL A 434 12.45 24.31 4.29
C VAL A 434 13.70 24.96 3.67
N GLY A 435 13.81 24.94 2.35
CA GLY A 435 14.97 25.44 1.61
C GLY A 435 15.02 26.95 1.45
N THR A 436 13.88 27.60 1.27
CA THR A 436 13.81 29.03 0.88
C THR A 436 13.09 29.89 1.92
N VAL A 437 11.88 29.51 2.35
CA VAL A 437 11.08 30.36 3.25
C VAL A 437 11.69 30.42 4.65
N TRP A 438 12.12 29.28 5.21
CA TRP A 438 12.74 29.25 6.53
C TRP A 438 14.03 30.10 6.61
N PRO A 439 15.02 29.97 5.70
CA PRO A 439 16.19 30.84 5.69
C PRO A 439 15.89 32.32 5.53
N LEU A 440 14.88 32.68 4.73
CA LEU A 440 14.49 34.07 4.52
C LEU A 440 13.87 34.70 5.78
N THR A 441 13.09 33.93 6.52
CA THR A 441 12.35 34.40 7.70
C THR A 441 13.15 34.29 9.00
N SER A 442 14.04 33.30 9.12
CA SER A 442 14.67 32.93 10.39
C SER A 442 16.18 33.21 10.46
N TRP A 443 16.90 33.25 9.34
CA TRP A 443 18.37 33.47 9.38
C TRP A 443 18.71 34.95 9.48
N THR A 444 19.48 35.32 10.50
CA THR A 444 20.00 36.69 10.66
C THR A 444 21.15 36.97 9.66
N LYS A 445 21.53 38.25 9.50
CA LYS A 445 22.69 38.64 8.68
C LYS A 445 23.99 38.00 9.18
N GLU A 446 24.14 37.85 10.49
CA GLU A 446 25.31 37.23 11.12
C GLU A 446 25.34 35.72 10.89
N SER A 447 24.20 35.04 10.96
CA SER A 447 24.13 33.62 10.65
C SER A 447 24.49 33.32 9.20
N ARG A 448 24.08 34.20 8.27
CA ARG A 448 24.41 34.09 6.84
C ARG A 448 25.90 34.26 6.55
N SER A 449 26.61 35.13 7.27
CA SER A 449 28.04 35.40 7.02
C SER A 449 28.96 34.28 7.51
N ARG A 450 28.50 33.46 8.46
CA ARG A 450 29.26 32.28 8.94
C ARG A 450 29.18 31.09 7.99
N LEU A 451 28.15 31.03 7.16
CA LEU A 451 28.03 29.99 6.14
C LEU A 451 28.97 30.32 4.98
N SER A 452 29.88 29.39 4.65
CA SER A 452 30.78 29.56 3.51
C SER A 452 30.02 29.69 2.18
N MET A 453 28.84 29.07 2.06
CA MET A 453 27.99 29.10 0.87
C MET A 453 26.51 29.18 1.29
N PRO A 454 25.99 30.36 1.68
CA PRO A 454 24.64 30.49 2.24
C PRO A 454 23.53 30.14 1.24
N TYR A 455 23.79 30.25 -0.06
CA TYR A 455 22.85 29.89 -1.13
C TYR A 455 22.87 28.40 -1.50
N PHE A 456 23.81 27.62 -0.95
CA PHE A 456 23.95 26.21 -1.30
C PHE A 456 22.83 25.35 -0.69
N TRP A 457 22.39 25.65 0.53
CA TRP A 457 21.24 24.97 1.16
C TRP A 457 19.92 25.15 0.38
N PRO A 458 19.49 26.39 0.05
CA PRO A 458 18.32 26.58 -0.80
C PRO A 458 18.43 25.86 -2.14
N ALA A 459 19.61 25.92 -2.79
CA ALA A 459 19.83 25.24 -4.06
C ALA A 459 19.71 23.70 -3.93
N ALA A 460 20.31 23.10 -2.91
CA ALA A 460 20.21 21.66 -2.66
C ALA A 460 18.77 21.21 -2.39
N CYS A 461 18.02 21.96 -1.58
CA CYS A 461 16.60 21.71 -1.32
C CYS A 461 15.75 21.84 -2.58
N LEU A 462 15.97 22.87 -3.42
CA LEU A 462 15.23 23.04 -4.67
C LEU A 462 15.49 21.90 -5.66
N VAL A 463 16.75 21.44 -5.79
CA VAL A 463 17.09 20.28 -6.62
C VAL A 463 16.43 19.01 -6.08
N ALA A 464 16.49 18.78 -4.77
CA ALA A 464 15.80 17.64 -4.14
C ALA A 464 14.27 17.72 -4.29
N GLY A 465 13.71 18.93 -4.35
CA GLY A 465 12.29 19.20 -4.58
C GLY A 465 11.79 18.91 -6.00
N ILE A 466 12.68 18.66 -6.98
CA ILE A 466 12.27 18.26 -8.34
C ILE A 466 11.72 16.84 -8.34
N PHE A 467 12.34 15.91 -7.61
CA PHE A 467 12.05 14.48 -7.71
C PHE A 467 10.61 14.08 -7.34
N PRO A 468 9.96 14.66 -6.32
CA PRO A 468 8.57 14.35 -6.03
C PRO A 468 7.57 14.82 -7.11
N LEU A 469 7.95 15.77 -7.99
CA LEU A 469 7.13 16.21 -9.12
C LEU A 469 7.22 15.26 -10.33
N LEU A 470 8.24 14.40 -10.37
CA LEU A 470 8.42 13.50 -11.50
C LEU A 470 7.43 12.33 -11.41
N SER A 471 6.94 11.88 -12.57
CA SER A 471 6.02 10.73 -12.67
C SER A 471 6.53 9.52 -11.91
N VAL A 472 5.62 8.79 -11.26
CA VAL A 472 5.90 7.50 -10.63
C VAL A 472 6.00 6.40 -11.68
N ASP A 473 5.27 6.54 -12.79
CA ASP A 473 5.31 5.65 -13.94
C ASP A 473 6.59 5.86 -14.73
N LYS A 474 7.60 5.03 -14.45
CA LYS A 474 8.92 5.13 -15.07
C LYS A 474 9.05 4.12 -16.21
N THR A 475 9.53 4.62 -17.34
CA THR A 475 10.12 3.79 -18.39
C THR A 475 11.62 3.67 -18.14
N GLU A 476 12.21 2.58 -18.64
CA GLU A 476 13.63 2.33 -18.45
C GLU A 476 14.50 3.31 -19.26
N ASP A 477 15.15 4.22 -18.53
CA ASP A 477 16.03 5.26 -19.06
C ASP A 477 17.48 5.04 -18.60
N VAL A 478 18.28 4.48 -19.51
CA VAL A 478 19.68 4.16 -19.25
C VAL A 478 20.53 5.42 -19.07
N LEU A 479 20.22 6.51 -19.78
CA LEU A 479 20.98 7.75 -19.68
C LEU A 479 20.80 8.38 -18.30
N ALA A 480 19.58 8.39 -17.76
CA ALA A 480 19.31 8.85 -16.41
C ALA A 480 20.06 8.03 -15.35
N ILE A 481 20.11 6.70 -15.49
CA ILE A 481 20.85 5.80 -14.58
C ILE A 481 22.35 6.13 -14.62
N LEU A 482 22.92 6.23 -15.84
CA LEU A 482 24.33 6.53 -16.02
C LEU A 482 24.69 7.94 -15.53
N ALA A 483 23.83 8.93 -15.75
CA ALA A 483 23.98 10.28 -15.21
C ALA A 483 23.98 10.28 -13.68
N GLY A 484 23.14 9.45 -13.05
CA GLY A 484 23.14 9.21 -11.60
C GLY A 484 24.49 8.67 -11.11
N GLY A 485 25.00 7.60 -11.73
CA GLY A 485 26.29 7.01 -11.38
C GLY A 485 27.46 7.98 -11.57
N PHE A 486 27.49 8.72 -12.68
CA PHE A 486 28.49 9.76 -12.92
C PHE A 486 28.43 10.86 -11.85
N SER A 487 27.22 11.31 -11.49
CA SER A 487 27.02 12.33 -10.45
C SER A 487 27.51 11.86 -9.08
N MET A 488 27.32 10.58 -8.73
CA MET A 488 27.86 10.00 -7.49
C MET A 488 29.39 10.06 -7.45
N ILE A 489 30.06 9.69 -8.54
CA ILE A 489 31.53 9.74 -8.64
C ILE A 489 32.02 11.19 -8.59
N ALA A 490 31.37 12.11 -9.32
CA ALA A 490 31.74 13.52 -9.36
C ALA A 490 31.61 14.20 -7.99
N VAL A 491 30.46 14.03 -7.32
CA VAL A 491 30.24 14.52 -5.94
C VAL A 491 31.22 13.86 -4.98
N GLY A 492 31.45 12.56 -5.13
CA GLY A 492 32.49 11.81 -4.41
C GLY A 492 33.86 12.48 -4.45
N ALA A 493 34.32 12.78 -5.67
CA ALA A 493 35.61 13.42 -5.92
C ALA A 493 35.66 14.85 -5.37
N LEU A 494 34.61 15.64 -5.55
CA LEU A 494 34.53 17.02 -5.06
C LEU A 494 34.59 17.09 -3.52
N PHE A 495 33.76 16.30 -2.83
CA PHE A 495 33.69 16.30 -1.37
C PHE A 495 34.86 15.57 -0.71
N SER A 496 35.58 14.71 -1.43
CA SER A 496 36.80 14.06 -0.92
C SER A 496 37.81 15.08 -0.38
N ARG A 497 37.93 16.25 -1.01
CA ARG A 497 38.86 17.31 -0.58
C ARG A 497 38.54 17.84 0.82
N ALA A 498 37.26 17.97 1.16
CA ALA A 498 36.80 18.42 2.46
C ALA A 498 36.72 17.29 3.51
N ALA A 499 36.63 16.04 3.06
CA ALA A 499 36.47 14.86 3.89
C ALA A 499 37.80 14.17 4.27
N LEU A 500 38.88 14.42 3.53
CA LEU A 500 40.19 13.81 3.76
C LEU A 500 40.90 14.44 4.97
N PRO A 501 41.51 13.62 5.85
CA PRO A 501 42.29 14.12 6.97
C PRO A 501 43.58 14.80 6.52
N SER A 502 44.03 15.79 7.29
CA SER A 502 45.30 16.49 7.05
C SER A 502 46.52 15.59 7.22
N ALA A 503 46.44 14.60 8.12
CA ALA A 503 47.54 13.68 8.41
C ALA A 503 47.73 12.64 7.29
N ALA A 504 48.91 12.62 6.67
CA ALA A 504 49.20 11.81 5.47
C ALA A 504 49.03 10.29 5.68
N HIS A 505 49.34 9.79 6.89
CA HIS A 505 49.25 8.36 7.23
C HIS A 505 47.79 7.85 7.31
N VAL A 506 46.83 8.73 7.63
CA VAL A 506 45.38 8.43 7.60
C VAL A 506 44.78 8.77 6.24
N ARG A 507 45.30 9.81 5.56
CA ARG A 507 44.78 10.29 4.27
C ARG A 507 44.90 9.25 3.15
N LYS A 508 46.06 8.60 3.01
CA LYS A 508 46.31 7.63 1.94
C LYS A 508 45.34 6.43 1.94
N PRO A 509 45.09 5.73 3.06
CA PRO A 509 44.15 4.61 3.08
C PRO A 509 42.70 5.05 2.82
N VAL A 510 42.26 6.19 3.36
CA VAL A 510 40.92 6.75 3.11
C VAL A 510 40.73 7.10 1.63
N LEU A 511 41.72 7.72 0.99
CA LEU A 511 41.66 8.04 -0.43
C LEU A 511 41.59 6.77 -1.31
N ARG A 512 42.38 5.75 -0.99
CA ARG A 512 42.33 4.46 -1.71
C ARG A 512 40.95 3.80 -1.61
N LEU A 513 40.33 3.87 -0.44
CA LEU A 513 38.97 3.36 -0.22
C LEU A 513 37.96 4.09 -1.11
N PHE A 514 37.99 5.43 -1.14
CA PHE A 514 37.09 6.22 -1.99
C PHE A 514 37.28 5.94 -3.48
N ILE A 515 38.54 5.77 -3.94
CA ILE A 515 38.84 5.40 -5.33
C ILE A 515 38.26 4.01 -5.64
N ALA A 516 38.47 3.03 -4.75
CA ALA A 516 37.93 1.68 -4.94
C ALA A 516 36.40 1.68 -5.02
N GLN A 517 35.71 2.45 -4.18
CA GLN A 517 34.24 2.61 -4.25
C GLN A 517 33.80 3.30 -5.55
N GLY A 518 34.54 4.31 -6.01
CA GLY A 518 34.30 4.94 -7.32
C GLY A 518 34.43 3.96 -8.50
N ILE A 519 35.41 3.07 -8.46
CA ILE A 519 35.60 2.00 -9.46
C ILE A 519 34.43 1.02 -9.43
N LEU A 520 33.92 0.65 -8.26
CA LEU A 520 32.73 -0.21 -8.13
C LEU A 520 31.48 0.44 -8.74
N ILE A 521 31.30 1.76 -8.56
CA ILE A 521 30.20 2.50 -9.21
C ILE A 521 30.36 2.47 -10.74
N ALA A 522 31.55 2.76 -11.25
CA ALA A 522 31.83 2.71 -12.70
C ALA A 522 31.61 1.30 -13.27
N SER A 523 31.99 0.25 -12.54
CA SER A 523 31.76 -1.14 -12.92
C SER A 523 30.27 -1.47 -12.98
N ALA A 524 29.50 -1.04 -11.97
CA ALA A 524 28.04 -1.17 -11.96
C ALA A 524 27.39 -0.47 -13.17
N MET A 525 27.88 0.70 -13.58
CA MET A 525 27.38 1.43 -14.74
C MET A 525 27.55 0.63 -16.04
N VAL A 526 28.74 0.05 -16.26
CA VAL A 526 29.03 -0.77 -17.44
C VAL A 526 28.15 -2.03 -17.46
N ILE A 527 28.03 -2.71 -16.31
CA ILE A 527 27.18 -3.90 -16.16
C ILE A 527 25.72 -3.55 -16.47
N THR A 528 25.18 -2.49 -15.88
CA THR A 528 23.78 -2.07 -16.11
C THR A 528 23.54 -1.75 -17.58
N TRP A 529 24.41 -0.97 -18.22
CA TRP A 529 24.28 -0.64 -19.64
C TRP A 529 24.25 -1.89 -20.53
N SER A 530 25.19 -2.83 -20.31
CA SER A 530 25.26 -4.08 -21.05
C SER A 530 24.05 -4.98 -20.80
N SER A 531 23.59 -5.12 -19.54
CA SER A 531 22.41 -5.93 -19.21
C SER A 531 21.14 -5.38 -19.84
N VAL A 532 20.91 -4.06 -19.79
CA VAL A 532 19.74 -3.44 -20.41
C VAL A 532 19.74 -3.65 -21.93
N TYR A 533 20.89 -3.50 -22.58
CA TYR A 533 21.01 -3.73 -24.02
C TYR A 533 20.57 -5.15 -24.42
N HIS A 534 21.08 -6.17 -23.74
CA HIS A 534 20.78 -7.57 -24.05
C HIS A 534 19.33 -7.97 -23.73
N LEU A 535 18.78 -7.45 -22.63
CA LEU A 535 17.39 -7.66 -22.23
C LEU A 535 16.43 -7.00 -23.24
N LYS A 536 16.71 -5.76 -23.67
CA LYS A 536 15.93 -5.08 -24.74
C LYS A 536 16.05 -5.80 -26.09
N ALA A 537 17.21 -6.37 -26.39
CA ALA A 537 17.42 -7.19 -27.58
C ALA A 537 16.78 -8.59 -27.50
N LYS A 538 16.08 -8.93 -26.40
CA LYS A 538 15.45 -10.24 -26.14
C LYS A 538 16.45 -11.42 -26.21
N SER A 539 17.73 -11.16 -25.97
CA SER A 539 18.81 -12.17 -25.97
C SER A 539 19.03 -12.86 -24.61
N GLY A 540 18.25 -12.47 -23.59
CA GLY A 540 18.44 -12.90 -22.20
C GLY A 540 19.50 -12.09 -21.47
N LEU A 541 19.75 -12.42 -20.19
CA LEU A 541 20.79 -11.78 -19.39
C LEU A 541 22.12 -12.54 -19.55
N PRO A 542 23.22 -11.89 -19.99
CA PRO A 542 24.52 -12.54 -20.05
C PRO A 542 24.99 -13.01 -18.67
N LEU A 543 25.48 -14.26 -18.57
CA LEU A 543 25.94 -14.85 -17.30
C LEU A 543 27.05 -14.01 -16.65
N LEU A 544 27.97 -13.45 -17.46
CA LEU A 544 29.03 -12.58 -16.96
C LEU A 544 28.44 -11.38 -16.22
N ASN A 545 27.51 -10.66 -16.84
CA ASN A 545 26.86 -9.50 -16.23
C ASN A 545 26.12 -9.88 -14.94
N GLN A 546 25.42 -11.02 -14.95
CA GLN A 546 24.71 -11.53 -13.79
C GLN A 546 25.67 -11.76 -12.60
N VAL A 547 26.75 -12.51 -12.81
CA VAL A 547 27.72 -12.85 -11.77
C VAL A 547 28.46 -11.59 -11.29
N THR A 548 28.96 -10.77 -12.21
CA THR A 548 29.68 -9.54 -11.83
C THR A 548 28.78 -8.52 -11.15
N GLY A 549 27.49 -8.45 -11.54
CA GLY A 549 26.50 -7.59 -10.89
C GLY A 549 26.31 -7.95 -9.42
N TRP A 550 26.15 -9.24 -9.12
CA TRP A 550 26.07 -9.73 -7.73
C TRP A 550 27.35 -9.47 -6.93
N ILE A 551 28.52 -9.72 -7.52
CA ILE A 551 29.82 -9.46 -6.86
C ILE A 551 29.96 -7.98 -6.53
N VAL A 552 29.71 -7.08 -7.48
CA VAL A 552 29.81 -5.63 -7.26
C VAL A 552 28.84 -5.17 -6.17
N LEU A 553 27.60 -5.64 -6.20
CA LEU A 553 26.60 -5.29 -5.18
C LEU A 553 27.03 -5.75 -3.78
N ALA A 554 27.45 -7.01 -3.63
CA ALA A 554 27.85 -7.59 -2.36
C ALA A 554 29.12 -6.92 -1.80
N VAL A 555 30.15 -6.76 -2.64
CA VAL A 555 31.43 -6.15 -2.24
C VAL A 555 31.23 -4.70 -1.84
N ALA A 556 30.52 -3.90 -2.64
CA ALA A 556 30.29 -2.48 -2.33
C ALA A 556 29.54 -2.29 -1.00
N SER A 557 28.53 -3.13 -0.76
CA SER A 557 27.68 -3.07 0.45
C SER A 557 28.42 -3.52 1.71
N ALA A 558 29.31 -4.52 1.60
CA ALA A 558 30.07 -5.04 2.75
C ALA A 558 31.29 -4.16 3.10
N LEU A 559 31.86 -3.47 2.11
CA LEU A 559 33.10 -2.70 2.25
C LEU A 559 33.12 -1.71 3.43
N PRO A 560 32.10 -0.86 3.68
CA PRO A 560 32.14 0.09 4.81
C PRO A 560 32.15 -0.58 6.19
N PHE A 561 31.72 -1.84 6.29
CA PHE A 561 31.66 -2.59 7.55
C PHE A 561 32.89 -3.45 7.81
N VAL A 562 33.54 -3.93 6.73
CA VAL A 562 34.74 -4.78 6.81
C VAL A 562 36.04 -3.97 6.78
N SER A 563 36.00 -2.78 6.18
CA SER A 563 37.16 -1.88 6.10
C SER A 563 37.67 -1.47 7.48
N ARG A 564 38.96 -1.70 7.73
CA ARG A 564 39.66 -1.27 8.96
C ARG A 564 40.22 0.16 8.87
N VAL A 565 39.82 0.92 7.85
CA VAL A 565 40.30 2.29 7.64
C VAL A 565 39.76 3.19 8.76
N ARG A 566 40.66 3.88 9.46
CA ARG A 566 40.27 4.84 10.50
C ARG A 566 39.87 6.17 9.86
N HIS A 567 38.68 6.66 10.21
CA HIS A 567 38.18 7.96 9.78
C HIS A 567 38.42 9.01 10.86
N ALA A 568 38.90 10.19 10.47
CA ALA A 568 39.20 11.27 11.42
C ALA A 568 38.03 12.24 11.65
N SER A 569 37.01 12.21 10.78
CA SER A 569 35.90 13.17 10.81
C SER A 569 34.58 12.52 10.39
N ALA A 570 33.47 13.05 10.90
CA ALA A 570 32.13 12.64 10.50
C ALA A 570 31.91 12.77 8.98
N ARG A 571 32.45 13.83 8.35
CA ARG A 571 32.39 14.06 6.90
C ARG A 571 33.04 12.92 6.10
N SER A 572 34.14 12.36 6.59
CA SER A 572 34.82 11.22 5.97
C SER A 572 33.97 9.96 5.98
N LYS A 573 33.26 9.68 7.09
CA LYS A 573 32.34 8.53 7.17
C LYS A 573 31.09 8.70 6.32
N HIS A 574 30.52 9.90 6.29
CA HIS A 574 29.39 10.20 5.40
C HIS A 574 29.72 9.88 3.95
N LEU A 575 30.89 10.34 3.48
CA LEU A 575 31.34 10.11 2.12
C LEU A 575 31.60 8.63 1.82
N MET A 576 32.14 7.88 2.79
CA MET A 576 32.33 6.43 2.68
C MET A 576 31.01 5.70 2.44
N TYR A 577 29.97 5.97 3.25
CA TYR A 577 28.67 5.32 3.08
C TYR A 577 27.99 5.77 1.79
N PHE A 578 28.08 7.05 1.44
CA PHE A 578 27.53 7.57 0.18
C PHE A 578 28.08 6.82 -1.04
N LEU A 579 29.40 6.62 -1.10
CA LEU A 579 30.04 5.91 -2.20
C LEU A 579 29.81 4.39 -2.14
N ALA A 580 29.72 3.80 -0.95
CA ALA A 580 29.47 2.37 -0.77
C ALA A 580 28.12 1.92 -1.36
N PHE A 581 27.07 2.71 -1.15
CA PHE A 581 25.72 2.37 -1.63
C PHE A 581 25.44 2.88 -3.05
N GLY A 582 26.37 3.60 -3.69
CA GLY A 582 26.24 4.05 -5.08
C GLY A 582 25.96 2.92 -6.07
N PRO A 583 26.67 1.77 -6.06
CA PRO A 583 26.42 0.67 -6.98
C PRO A 583 25.01 0.09 -6.88
N CYS A 584 24.41 0.09 -5.67
CA CYS A 584 23.02 -0.33 -5.46
C CYS A 584 22.05 0.56 -6.27
N PHE A 585 22.25 1.88 -6.25
CA PHE A 585 21.44 2.84 -7.01
C PHE A 585 21.72 2.84 -8.51
N VAL A 586 22.77 2.18 -8.99
CA VAL A 586 23.02 2.01 -10.43
C VAL A 586 22.43 0.70 -10.93
N LEU A 587 22.62 -0.40 -10.18
CA LEU A 587 22.14 -1.73 -10.57
C LEU A 587 20.61 -1.82 -10.49
N LEU A 588 20.02 -1.31 -9.40
CA LEU A 588 18.61 -1.51 -9.06
C LEU A 588 17.69 -0.32 -9.41
N SER A 589 18.13 0.61 -10.26
CA SER A 589 17.32 1.78 -10.68
C SER A 589 16.77 1.65 -12.09
N ILE A 590 15.56 2.18 -12.32
CA ILE A 590 14.94 2.18 -13.65
C ILE A 590 15.21 3.49 -14.42
N SER A 591 15.45 4.60 -13.71
CA SER A 591 15.60 5.93 -14.29
C SER A 591 16.38 6.86 -13.33
N VAL A 592 15.76 7.94 -12.83
CA VAL A 592 16.39 9.05 -12.10
C VAL A 592 16.72 8.77 -10.62
N GLU A 593 16.47 7.58 -10.08
CA GLU A 593 16.61 7.33 -8.63
C GLU A 593 18.06 7.54 -8.13
N GLY A 594 19.05 7.29 -8.98
CA GLY A 594 20.45 7.58 -8.66
C GLY A 594 20.72 9.09 -8.49
N LEU A 595 20.07 9.94 -9.29
CA LEU A 595 20.17 11.40 -9.15
C LEU A 595 19.47 11.89 -7.88
N PHE A 596 18.33 11.29 -7.51
CA PHE A 596 17.66 11.57 -6.24
C PHE A 596 18.58 11.25 -5.06
N TYR A 597 19.25 10.07 -5.08
CA TYR A 597 20.17 9.68 -4.03
C TYR A 597 21.30 10.70 -3.82
N VAL A 598 21.85 11.25 -4.90
CA VAL A 598 22.85 12.32 -4.85
C VAL A 598 22.26 13.59 -4.23
N ALA A 599 21.13 14.08 -4.75
CA ALA A 599 20.51 15.30 -4.26
C ALA A 599 20.12 15.20 -2.77
N PHE A 600 19.53 14.08 -2.37
CA PHE A 600 19.15 13.82 -0.98
C PHE A 600 20.38 13.79 -0.06
N SER A 601 21.44 13.08 -0.45
CA SER A 601 22.68 13.00 0.35
C SER A 601 23.37 14.35 0.51
N VAL A 602 23.41 15.16 -0.55
CA VAL A 602 23.94 16.53 -0.51
C VAL A 602 23.10 17.40 0.43
N THR A 603 21.77 17.36 0.30
CA THR A 603 20.86 18.12 1.18
C THR A 603 21.09 17.76 2.65
N LEU A 604 21.18 16.49 3.00
CA LEU A 604 21.45 16.06 4.38
C LEU A 604 22.82 16.54 4.89
N ALA A 605 23.87 16.46 4.06
CA ALA A 605 25.19 16.97 4.44
C ALA A 605 25.16 18.49 4.70
N THR A 606 24.42 19.24 3.88
CA THR A 606 24.25 20.69 4.06
C THR A 606 23.40 21.06 5.26
N TRP A 607 22.42 20.22 5.61
CA TRP A 607 21.56 20.42 6.78
C TRP A 607 22.40 20.49 8.06
N ILE A 608 23.38 19.58 8.20
CA ILE A 608 24.29 19.54 9.37
C ILE A 608 25.06 20.86 9.51
N GLU A 609 25.63 21.36 8.43
CA GLU A 609 26.46 22.58 8.46
C GLU A 609 25.61 23.84 8.73
N VAL A 610 24.37 23.88 8.20
CA VAL A 610 23.41 24.95 8.47
C VAL A 610 23.03 24.99 9.95
N GLU A 611 22.57 23.87 10.52
CA GLU A 611 22.13 23.81 11.91
C GLU A 611 23.27 24.10 12.88
N ARG A 612 24.47 23.57 12.60
CA ARG A 612 25.67 23.86 13.39
C ARG A 612 25.99 25.36 13.41
N SER A 613 25.84 26.03 12.26
CA SER A 613 26.09 27.47 12.15
C SER A 613 25.05 28.29 12.91
N LEU A 614 23.78 27.86 12.90
CA LEU A 614 22.69 28.55 13.61
C LEU A 614 22.77 28.37 15.13
N ARG A 615 23.10 27.18 15.62
CA ARG A 615 23.19 26.90 17.07
C ARG A 615 24.25 27.76 17.77
N SER A 616 25.35 28.03 17.08
CA SER A 616 26.44 28.85 17.63
C SER A 616 26.05 30.31 17.98
N ASP A 617 24.93 30.84 17.47
CA ASP A 617 24.38 32.15 17.88
C ASP A 617 23.77 32.11 19.30
N LEU A 618 23.14 30.99 19.68
CA LEU A 618 22.39 30.88 20.93
C LEU A 618 23.31 30.68 22.14
N ASP A 619 24.40 29.93 21.97
CA ASP A 619 25.38 29.69 23.04
C ASP A 619 26.22 30.93 23.38
N ARG A 620 26.45 31.86 22.42
CA ARG A 620 27.13 33.14 22.70
C ARG A 620 26.25 34.12 23.47
N SER A 621 24.93 34.02 23.37
CA SER A 621 23.99 34.86 24.12
C SER A 621 23.84 34.45 25.58
N ASN A 622 24.11 33.18 25.94
CA ASN A 622 23.93 32.63 27.29
C ASN A 622 25.26 32.20 27.91
N ASN A 623 26.18 33.15 28.06
CA ASN A 623 27.46 32.89 28.72
C ASN A 623 27.27 32.83 30.25
N SER A 624 26.86 31.67 30.78
CA SER A 624 26.98 31.37 32.21
C SER A 624 27.44 29.93 32.41
N LYS A 625 28.55 29.77 33.15
CA LYS A 625 29.18 28.51 33.52
C LYS A 625 28.26 27.72 34.47
N SER A 626 27.22 27.07 33.95
CA SER A 626 26.52 26.00 34.66
C SER A 626 26.72 24.68 33.93
N THR A 627 26.99 23.63 34.70
CA THR A 627 27.10 22.23 34.28
C THR A 627 26.08 21.88 33.20
N PHE A 628 26.56 21.36 32.06
CA PHE A 628 25.80 20.98 30.87
C PHE A 628 24.58 20.09 31.18
N GLN A 629 23.45 20.71 31.53
CA GLN A 629 22.13 20.11 31.45
C GLN A 629 21.39 20.81 30.31
N TYR A 630 21.30 20.12 29.18
CA TYR A 630 20.56 20.61 28.01
C TYR A 630 19.10 20.91 28.38
N ARG A 631 18.61 22.07 27.92
CA ARG A 631 17.22 22.49 28.07
C ARG A 631 16.57 22.53 26.69
N PHE A 632 15.40 21.89 26.56
CA PHE A 632 14.63 21.85 25.33
C PHE A 632 14.28 23.25 24.82
N GLN A 633 14.48 23.49 23.52
CA GLN A 633 14.21 24.75 22.83
C GLN A 633 13.17 24.55 21.72
N PRO A 634 12.39 25.58 21.34
CA PRO A 634 11.44 25.47 20.24
C PRO A 634 12.07 25.03 18.90
N ASP A 635 13.34 25.38 18.66
CA ASP A 635 14.08 24.95 17.47
C ASP A 635 14.26 23.42 17.39
N ASP A 636 14.23 22.73 18.52
CA ASP A 636 14.37 21.26 18.55
C ASP A 636 13.12 20.58 17.99
N ILE A 637 11.93 21.20 18.09
CA ILE A 637 10.71 20.76 17.40
C ILE A 637 10.89 20.89 15.89
N ARG A 638 11.45 22.01 15.42
CA ARG A 638 11.70 22.23 13.99
C ARG A 638 12.69 21.21 13.43
N ILE A 639 13.79 20.93 14.15
CA ILE A 639 14.78 19.92 13.76
C ILE A 639 14.12 18.53 13.73
N ALA A 640 13.26 18.20 14.70
CA ALA A 640 12.49 16.94 14.69
C ALA A 640 11.51 16.85 13.51
N LEU A 641 10.84 17.96 13.14
CA LEU A 641 9.97 18.02 11.97
C LEU A 641 10.77 17.88 10.66
N PHE A 642 11.96 18.47 10.58
CA PHE A 642 12.86 18.29 9.41
C PHE A 642 13.36 16.85 9.32
N PHE A 643 13.73 16.24 10.45
CA PHE A 643 14.06 14.82 10.50
C PHE A 643 12.90 13.96 9.99
N LEU A 644 11.69 14.17 10.51
CA LEU A 644 10.49 13.44 10.06
C LEU A 644 10.23 13.67 8.56
N PHE A 645 10.36 14.90 8.07
CA PHE A 645 10.27 15.23 6.65
C PHE A 645 11.28 14.43 5.81
N PHE A 646 12.55 14.39 6.22
CA PHE A 646 13.59 13.64 5.49
C PHE A 646 13.43 12.12 5.59
N VAL A 647 12.92 11.61 6.72
CA VAL A 647 12.53 10.20 6.87
C VAL A 647 11.48 9.83 5.82
N GLN A 648 10.48 10.68 5.62
CA GLN A 648 9.41 10.46 4.64
C GLN A 648 9.93 10.60 3.21
N VAL A 649 10.66 11.67 2.89
CA VAL A 649 11.21 11.89 1.55
C VAL A 649 12.19 10.78 1.16
N GLY A 650 12.98 10.25 2.11
CA GLY A 650 13.86 9.11 1.87
C GLY A 650 13.12 7.88 1.34
N PHE A 651 11.86 7.69 1.77
CA PHE A 651 10.98 6.65 1.24
C PHE A 651 10.49 6.97 -0.17
N PHE A 652 9.80 8.11 -0.34
CA PHE A 652 9.06 8.47 -1.55
C PHE A 652 9.94 8.92 -2.73
N GLY A 653 11.15 9.39 -2.44
CA GLY A 653 12.06 9.89 -3.46
C GLY A 653 12.72 8.80 -4.31
N THR A 654 12.69 7.55 -3.85
CA THR A 654 13.21 6.38 -4.61
C THR A 654 12.23 5.84 -5.67
N GLY A 655 11.17 6.58 -5.98
CA GLY A 655 10.24 6.25 -7.07
C GLY A 655 9.06 5.36 -6.68
N ASN A 656 8.80 5.18 -5.39
CA ASN A 656 7.74 4.30 -4.91
C ASN A 656 6.40 5.04 -4.80
N VAL A 657 5.30 4.39 -5.24
CA VAL A 657 4.00 4.61 -4.60
C VAL A 657 4.12 3.98 -3.20
N ALA A 658 3.44 4.50 -2.17
CA ALA A 658 3.42 3.87 -0.85
C ALA A 658 2.61 2.54 -0.83
N SER A 659 2.89 1.66 -1.78
CA SER A 659 2.45 0.28 -1.86
C SER A 659 3.64 -0.63 -2.18
N ILE A 660 3.83 -1.66 -1.37
CA ILE A 660 4.87 -2.69 -1.56
C ILE A 660 4.64 -3.48 -2.87
N SER A 661 3.44 -3.44 -3.45
CA SER A 661 3.12 -4.09 -4.73
C SER A 661 3.49 -3.28 -5.98
N SER A 662 3.98 -2.05 -5.84
CA SER A 662 4.18 -1.11 -6.97
C SER A 662 5.59 -1.09 -7.59
N PHE A 663 6.47 -2.01 -7.19
CA PHE A 663 7.86 -1.99 -7.67
C PHE A 663 8.01 -2.53 -9.08
N TYR A 664 8.81 -1.83 -9.89
CA TYR A 664 9.24 -2.34 -11.19
C TYR A 664 10.16 -3.55 -11.04
N LEU A 665 9.83 -4.63 -11.75
CA LEU A 665 10.67 -5.83 -11.81
C LEU A 665 11.88 -5.65 -12.76
N SER A 666 11.80 -4.72 -13.71
CA SER A 666 12.83 -4.53 -14.75
C SER A 666 14.26 -4.33 -14.21
N PRO A 667 14.50 -3.51 -13.17
CA PRO A 667 15.85 -3.38 -12.60
C PRO A 667 16.34 -4.67 -11.94
N VAL A 668 15.43 -5.48 -11.40
CA VAL A 668 15.77 -6.74 -10.71
C VAL A 668 16.12 -7.84 -11.69
N TYR A 669 15.52 -7.85 -12.89
CA TYR A 669 15.86 -8.79 -13.97
C TYR A 669 17.33 -8.70 -14.42
N ARG A 670 18.05 -7.63 -14.05
CA ARG A 670 19.50 -7.49 -14.30
C ARG A 670 20.37 -8.37 -13.39
N LEU A 671 19.78 -8.95 -12.33
CA LEU A 671 20.43 -9.83 -11.37
C LEU A 671 19.71 -11.20 -11.26
N ILE A 672 18.38 -11.19 -11.32
CA ILE A 672 17.52 -12.37 -11.21
C ILE A 672 16.57 -12.40 -12.41
N PRO A 673 16.94 -13.03 -13.54
CA PRO A 673 16.14 -13.02 -14.78
C PRO A 673 14.90 -13.92 -14.73
N VAL A 674 14.78 -14.78 -13.72
CA VAL A 674 13.63 -15.67 -13.50
C VAL A 674 12.83 -15.13 -12.31
N PHE A 675 11.51 -15.09 -12.42
CA PHE A 675 10.65 -14.59 -11.35
C PHE A 675 10.86 -15.37 -10.05
N ASP A 676 11.37 -14.69 -9.01
CA ASP A 676 11.54 -15.19 -7.65
C ASP A 676 11.11 -14.09 -6.65
N PRO A 677 9.85 -14.10 -6.19
CA PRO A 677 9.25 -12.97 -5.50
C PRO A 677 9.97 -12.61 -4.20
N PHE A 678 10.48 -13.60 -3.45
CA PHE A 678 11.12 -13.34 -2.16
C PHE A 678 12.50 -12.70 -2.31
N SER A 679 13.34 -13.22 -3.20
CA SER A 679 14.66 -12.65 -3.47
C SER A 679 14.56 -11.28 -4.13
N MET A 680 13.59 -11.09 -5.03
CA MET A 680 13.32 -9.80 -5.67
C MET A 680 12.86 -8.76 -4.64
N ALA A 681 11.94 -9.12 -3.74
CA ALA A 681 11.51 -8.24 -2.65
C ALA A 681 12.68 -7.86 -1.72
N ALA A 682 13.57 -8.80 -1.39
CA ALA A 682 14.74 -8.53 -0.56
C ALA A 682 15.68 -7.47 -1.19
N LEU A 683 15.93 -7.54 -2.50
CA LEU A 683 16.73 -6.54 -3.22
C LEU A 683 16.08 -5.16 -3.24
N LEU A 684 14.75 -5.10 -3.39
CA LEU A 684 14.00 -3.85 -3.36
C LEU A 684 14.04 -3.21 -1.96
N ILE A 685 13.82 -4.01 -0.91
CA ILE A 685 13.97 -3.56 0.49
C ILE A 685 15.39 -3.03 0.70
N PHE A 686 16.42 -3.76 0.25
CA PHE A 686 17.81 -3.33 0.38
C PHE A 686 18.06 -1.94 -0.24
N LYS A 687 17.52 -1.67 -1.44
CA LYS A 687 17.61 -0.34 -2.08
C LYS A 687 16.92 0.74 -1.24
N ILE A 688 15.76 0.45 -0.65
CA ILE A 688 15.00 1.39 0.20
C ILE A 688 15.76 1.73 1.48
N VAL A 689 16.52 0.78 2.05
CA VAL A 689 17.30 1.01 3.27
C VAL A 689 18.47 1.98 3.04
N ALA A 690 19.05 2.05 1.84
CA ALA A 690 20.28 2.80 1.60
C ALA A 690 20.18 4.33 1.90
N PRO A 691 19.15 5.09 1.46
CA PRO A 691 18.95 6.48 1.87
C PRO A 691 18.82 6.67 3.39
N TYR A 692 18.24 5.69 4.09
CA TYR A 692 18.10 5.75 5.54
C TYR A 692 19.41 5.57 6.29
N ILE A 693 20.37 4.82 5.72
CA ILE A 693 21.73 4.76 6.29
C ILE A 693 22.40 6.13 6.20
N ILE A 694 22.22 6.85 5.09
CA ILE A 694 22.74 8.22 4.95
C ILE A 694 22.04 9.18 5.92
N LEU A 695 20.72 9.12 6.04
CA LEU A 695 19.95 9.90 7.01
C LEU A 695 20.36 9.61 8.45
N SER A 696 20.56 8.34 8.78
CA SER A 696 20.99 7.83 10.09
C SER A 696 22.33 8.43 10.50
N VAL A 697 23.32 8.36 9.61
CA VAL A 697 24.66 8.90 9.82
C VAL A 697 24.64 10.44 9.89
N ALA A 698 23.81 11.10 9.07
CA ALA A 698 23.59 12.55 9.11
C ALA A 698 22.98 13.03 10.42
N PHE A 699 21.96 12.33 10.90
CA PHE A 699 21.29 12.66 12.15
C PHE A 699 22.20 12.46 13.36
N ALA A 700 22.99 11.38 13.39
CA ALA A 700 23.97 11.15 14.45
C ALA A 700 25.06 12.24 14.50
N ALA A 701 25.57 12.67 13.33
CA ALA A 701 26.50 13.79 13.27
C ALA A 701 25.86 15.13 13.68
N LEU A 702 24.59 15.33 13.35
CA LEU A 702 23.84 16.52 13.77
C LEU A 702 23.65 16.55 15.30
N ASN A 703 23.24 15.43 15.91
CA ASN A 703 23.07 15.33 17.37
C ASN A 703 24.37 15.62 18.12
N ASP A 704 25.49 15.08 17.63
CA ASP A 704 26.82 15.33 18.18
C ASP A 704 27.23 16.82 18.02
N ALA A 705 27.01 17.40 16.83
CA ALA A 705 27.34 18.79 16.54
C ALA A 705 26.50 19.81 17.35
N LEU A 706 25.30 19.43 17.77
CA LEU A 706 24.37 20.27 18.53
C LEU A 706 24.38 19.97 20.05
N HIS A 707 25.21 19.03 20.51
CA HIS A 707 25.29 18.59 21.91
C HIS A 707 23.93 18.19 22.52
N LEU A 708 23.08 17.55 21.72
CA LEU A 708 21.75 17.11 22.15
C LEU A 708 21.86 15.82 22.98
N PRO A 709 21.00 15.62 24.00
CA PRO A 709 20.93 14.35 24.70
C PRO A 709 20.58 13.23 23.73
N PRO A 710 21.21 12.04 23.88
CA PRO A 710 20.84 10.86 23.11
C PRO A 710 19.32 10.62 23.18
N PHE A 711 18.73 10.20 22.07
CA PHE A 711 17.28 9.93 21.92
C PHE A 711 16.30 11.11 22.14
N SER A 712 16.74 12.32 22.49
CA SER A 712 15.82 13.45 22.79
C SER A 712 14.97 13.89 21.58
N LEU A 713 15.61 14.17 20.44
CA LEU A 713 14.91 14.51 19.19
C LEU A 713 14.09 13.35 18.63
N PHE A 714 14.54 12.11 18.87
CA PHE A 714 13.79 10.92 18.49
C PHE A 714 12.46 10.82 19.26
N LEU A 715 12.46 11.09 20.57
CA LEU A 715 11.22 11.08 21.37
C LEU A 715 10.23 12.15 20.89
N VAL A 716 10.72 13.32 20.47
CA VAL A 716 9.88 14.36 19.86
C VAL A 716 9.33 13.88 18.52
N ALA A 717 10.17 13.38 17.61
CA ALA A 717 9.74 12.86 16.32
C ALA A 717 8.74 11.70 16.45
N LEU A 718 8.92 10.85 17.46
CA LEU A 718 8.04 9.73 17.79
C LEU A 718 6.63 10.22 18.14
N THR A 719 6.50 11.16 19.09
CA THR A 719 5.18 11.73 19.44
C THR A 719 4.49 12.44 18.28
N LEU A 720 5.26 13.08 17.40
CA LEU A 720 4.73 13.74 16.21
C LEU A 720 4.22 12.74 15.16
N THR A 721 4.90 11.61 15.00
CA THR A 721 4.53 10.55 14.03
C THR A 721 3.23 9.86 14.42
N ASP A 722 2.92 9.73 15.72
CA ASP A 722 1.64 9.18 16.21
C ASP A 722 0.43 9.96 15.69
N GLY A 723 0.56 11.29 15.54
CA GLY A 723 -0.48 12.12 14.94
C GLY A 723 -0.79 11.73 13.49
N MET A 724 0.24 11.42 12.69
CA MET A 724 0.06 10.94 11.32
C MET A 724 -0.53 9.53 11.30
N THR A 725 -0.02 8.64 12.15
CA THR A 725 -0.48 7.25 12.26
C THR A 725 -1.98 7.20 12.58
N LEU A 726 -2.45 8.06 13.49
CA LEU A 726 -3.86 8.14 13.85
C LEU A 726 -4.71 8.63 12.68
N THR A 727 -4.26 9.63 11.91
CA THR A 727 -4.97 10.08 10.70
C THR A 727 -5.10 8.93 9.69
N PHE A 728 -4.03 8.19 9.42
CA PHE A 728 -4.10 7.03 8.51
C PHE A 728 -5.00 5.93 9.03
N PHE A 729 -4.97 5.64 10.34
CA PHE A 729 -5.87 4.67 10.96
C PHE A 729 -7.35 5.01 10.73
N PHE A 730 -7.73 6.29 10.83
CA PHE A 730 -9.10 6.72 10.55
C PHE A 730 -9.47 6.62 9.06
N ASN A 731 -8.48 6.78 8.18
CA ASN A 731 -8.62 6.71 6.72
C ASN A 731 -8.57 5.27 6.17
N VAL A 732 -8.30 4.24 7.00
CA VAL A 732 -8.38 2.85 6.55
C VAL A 732 -9.80 2.55 6.05
N THR A 733 -9.88 2.14 4.78
CA THR A 733 -11.12 1.73 4.12
C THR A 733 -11.10 0.23 3.86
N ASP A 734 -12.28 -0.37 3.91
CA ASP A 734 -12.55 -1.77 3.57
C ASP A 734 -13.55 -1.89 2.41
N THR A 735 -13.70 -0.79 1.66
CA THR A 735 -14.49 -0.67 0.44
C THR A 735 -13.67 0.06 -0.61
N GLY A 736 -13.91 -0.26 -1.87
CA GLY A 736 -13.10 0.20 -2.99
C GLY A 736 -12.31 -0.95 -3.58
N SER A 737 -11.26 -0.62 -4.33
CA SER A 737 -10.42 -1.64 -4.97
C SER A 737 -9.47 -2.33 -4.01
N TRP A 738 -8.94 -3.49 -4.41
CA TRP A 738 -7.89 -4.18 -3.66
C TRP A 738 -6.66 -3.30 -3.45
N LEU A 739 -6.25 -2.52 -4.45
CA LEU A 739 -5.17 -1.56 -4.30
C LEU A 739 -5.53 -0.46 -3.30
N GLU A 740 -6.73 0.12 -3.35
CA GLU A 740 -7.12 1.21 -2.45
C GLU A 740 -7.21 0.74 -0.99
N ILE A 741 -7.87 -0.39 -0.76
CA ILE A 741 -7.92 -1.04 0.56
C ILE A 741 -6.50 -1.36 1.03
N GLY A 742 -5.70 -2.02 0.18
CA GLY A 742 -4.32 -2.36 0.45
C GLY A 742 -3.43 -1.14 0.71
N GLN A 743 -3.63 -0.04 0.00
CA GLN A 743 -2.90 1.22 0.13
C GLN A 743 -3.23 1.91 1.44
N THR A 744 -4.51 2.06 1.79
CA THR A 744 -4.87 2.70 3.06
C THR A 744 -4.37 1.91 4.27
N ILE A 745 -4.42 0.57 4.21
CA ILE A 745 -3.80 -0.31 5.21
C ILE A 745 -2.27 -0.13 5.19
N SER A 746 -1.65 -0.11 4.01
CA SER A 746 -0.20 0.07 3.86
C SER A 746 0.25 1.41 4.42
N PHE A 747 -0.49 2.51 4.20
CA PHE A 747 -0.14 3.83 4.73
C PHE A 747 -0.15 3.83 6.25
N PHE A 748 -1.16 3.19 6.86
CA PHE A 748 -1.21 2.99 8.31
C PHE A 748 -0.03 2.16 8.79
N CYS A 749 0.21 0.97 8.21
CA CYS A 749 1.29 0.08 8.62
C CYS A 749 2.68 0.70 8.41
N VAL A 750 2.92 1.37 7.27
CA VAL A 750 4.18 2.06 6.98
C VAL A 750 4.42 3.16 7.99
N THR A 751 3.42 3.99 8.31
CA THR A 751 3.60 5.08 9.29
C THR A 751 3.79 4.51 10.71
N SER A 752 3.09 3.45 11.10
CA SER A 752 3.31 2.76 12.38
C SER A 752 4.70 2.13 12.47
N MET A 753 5.18 1.48 11.40
CA MET A 753 6.52 0.90 11.35
C MET A 753 7.61 1.97 11.24
N LEU A 754 7.29 3.16 10.72
CA LEU A 754 8.22 4.28 10.61
C LEU A 754 8.73 4.72 11.98
N LEU A 755 7.94 4.52 13.04
CA LEU A 755 8.35 4.73 14.43
C LEU A 755 9.53 3.83 14.80
N LEU A 756 9.37 2.52 14.60
CA LEU A 756 10.41 1.52 14.85
C LEU A 756 11.62 1.75 13.95
N TRP A 757 11.35 2.07 12.68
CA TRP A 757 12.38 2.39 11.70
C TRP A 757 13.19 3.62 12.10
N SER A 758 12.54 4.71 12.53
CA SER A 758 13.20 5.93 13.00
C SER A 758 14.04 5.66 14.24
N ALA A 759 13.59 4.78 15.14
CA ALA A 759 14.39 4.35 16.29
C ALA A 759 15.66 3.63 15.84
N GLY A 760 15.53 2.71 14.88
CA GLY A 760 16.64 1.99 14.26
C GLY A 760 17.60 2.92 13.51
N VAL A 761 17.09 3.93 12.80
CA VAL A 761 17.89 4.98 12.13
C VAL A 761 18.69 5.76 13.17
N CYS A 762 18.11 6.15 14.30
CA CYS A 762 18.83 6.86 15.36
C CYS A 762 19.92 5.98 15.99
N ALA A 763 19.56 4.78 16.47
CA ALA A 763 20.48 3.87 17.13
C ALA A 763 21.60 3.38 16.20
N GLY A 764 21.24 3.05 14.95
CA GLY A 764 22.19 2.70 13.91
C GLY A 764 23.17 3.84 13.62
N GLY A 765 22.70 5.09 13.61
CA GLY A 765 23.56 6.25 13.34
C GLY A 765 24.61 6.44 14.42
N GLU A 766 24.18 6.36 15.68
CA GLU A 766 25.08 6.42 16.85
C GLU A 766 26.11 5.29 16.80
N TYR A 767 25.70 4.06 16.48
CA TYR A 767 26.61 2.92 16.33
C TYR A 767 27.62 3.15 15.19
N LEU A 768 27.14 3.51 13.99
CA LEU A 768 27.95 3.68 12.79
C LEU A 768 28.92 4.88 12.89
N MET A 769 28.66 5.84 13.78
CA MET A 769 29.45 7.06 13.97
C MET A 769 30.22 7.11 15.29
N SER A 770 30.14 6.06 16.11
CA SER A 770 30.69 5.99 17.48
C SER A 770 32.20 6.28 17.61
N ASP A 771 32.99 6.03 16.57
CA ASP A 771 34.44 6.27 16.53
C ASP A 771 34.81 7.75 16.27
N VAL A 772 33.90 8.52 15.65
CA VAL A 772 34.14 9.91 15.25
C VAL A 772 33.37 10.93 16.09
N THR A 773 32.30 10.54 16.77
CA THR A 773 31.49 11.39 17.66
C THR A 773 32.04 11.45 19.10
N SER A 774 31.60 12.45 19.87
CA SER A 774 32.03 12.70 21.26
C SER A 774 31.54 11.66 22.30
N LEU A 775 30.73 10.70 21.87
CA LEU A 775 30.23 9.58 22.67
C LEU A 775 31.28 8.46 22.88
N ASN A 776 32.48 8.59 22.29
CA ASN A 776 33.57 7.64 22.49
C ASN A 776 34.21 7.80 23.89
N PRO A 777 34.14 6.79 24.78
CA PRO A 777 34.73 6.87 26.12
C PRO A 777 36.25 7.11 26.11
N ASN A 778 36.95 6.75 25.04
CA ASN A 778 38.39 6.97 24.90
C ASN A 778 38.78 8.42 24.55
N LYS A 779 37.82 9.30 24.19
CA LYS A 779 38.07 10.75 24.00
C LYS A 779 37.77 11.57 25.26
N ARG A 780 37.24 10.96 26.33
CA ARG A 780 37.04 11.64 27.62
C ARG A 780 38.29 11.62 28.52
N ALA A 781 39.37 10.98 28.09
CA ALA A 781 40.58 10.79 28.88
C ALA A 781 41.80 11.62 28.42
N ASP A 782 41.64 12.46 27.39
CA ASP A 782 42.67 13.40 26.90
C ASP A 782 42.24 14.86 27.10
#